data_AF-A0A1F1SQI2-F1
#
_entry.id   AF-A0A1F1SQI2-F1
#
_cell.length_a   1.000
_cell.length_b   1.000
_cell.length_c   1.000
_cell.angle_alpha   90.00
_cell.angle_beta   90.00
_cell.angle_gamma   90.00
#
_symmetry.space_group_name_H-M   'P 1'
#
loop_
_entity.id
_entity.type
_entity.pdbx_description
1 polymer ?
#
loop_
_entity_poly.entity_id
_entity_poly.type
_entity_poly.pdbx_seq_one_letter_code
_entity_poly.pdbx_strand_id
1 'polypeptide(L)'
;MNVNDKAALTVAIDEFDEFFAAVNHGREPYAWQRALLRQVVTTGRWPDAVVAPTGAGKSSVLEVHVFAVAMTHAPGWEGARAPRRLWHVVGRRALVDDMASRAEGVFDQLAEITDVPGEAPLSRVAAALRRISPAGQPGSVTTLRGGIAPERGWQDDPVSCQVICATPDMAGSRLLFRGYGSTAGMRPREAGLIAYDSVLILDEAHLNRQLLTTARRVASLAGESPLAAHVPVLQVVETTATPAGLAPAQTSIGIELSDIRTGAVGEALLRRLDRPKPVHLHLDGPWLVGGTARETTQGAQEIARMAADAVQAGHTPVGVVMNRVASALAVHRALLGLNGGLDVALVVGPRRRWEQALERSRTPDVYVATQAIEVGLDLDFGFLITDIASGSALAQRAGRLNRTGARESAPVHVLCPSADPTAKTAAPYEVQDITDALEWLRDRAEDPKGVSPAALLEHPAPSTAPARPVLSEIEAARAALFSRTSEALAVEPDLTLWLRDSLDAETDVAVVGRRLPRLGEDAGEDWSGLDQAESAALLTTAPPQPHEAYPVTLSRLRLLLAGGRRGRATPAFVRRGRQWTLVDPEASGHGIVPGDVVCVPHDWAATHHHVLVEDGQEPVGDVLDPRSPDGTMLSLEPVKASRRRVVFMTGVASPGVQDHLRCSLLEICAGLQEADVPLTLPSVLDALDDRGQSAWLTAYLGQWADPDLAARFDVKVHVGGRAPDSPQQAAWVVFELLDAADPDDAQLSATTGRSPVSLADHQRDVADRAGEFAQILGLPESLKRTLTVAGAHHDDGKSDERYQAWLTQGVAGADEPMAKSLLSALPFRQSRFLPAGWRHEQLSAAMLRAHADGADALAVRLVGTSHGHGRGTFLMGAESLVHPEAAPHVRMAAEELFDVGVWDALVLSVEQTWGLWAVAWLEAVLRAADVTISKEGR
;
A
#
# COMPACT_ATOMS: atom_id res chain seq x y z
N MET A 1 -29.88 9.89 -25.31
CA MET A 1 -29.50 11.07 -24.52
C MET A 1 -29.84 12.31 -25.35
N ASN A 2 -30.68 13.19 -24.85
CA ASN A 2 -31.11 14.38 -25.59
C ASN A 2 -29.99 15.45 -25.55
N VAL A 3 -30.01 16.45 -26.44
CA VAL A 3 -28.94 17.46 -26.55
C VAL A 3 -28.73 18.22 -25.23
N ASN A 4 -29.81 18.47 -24.47
CA ASN A 4 -29.75 19.15 -23.17
C ASN A 4 -29.03 18.33 -22.08
N ASP A 5 -29.17 17.00 -22.07
CA ASP A 5 -28.47 16.14 -21.10
C ASP A 5 -26.95 16.06 -21.39
N LYS A 6 -26.56 16.19 -22.66
CA LYS A 6 -25.15 16.23 -23.05
C LYS A 6 -24.48 17.54 -22.62
N ALA A 7 -25.15 18.67 -22.84
CA ALA A 7 -24.64 19.99 -22.46
C ALA A 7 -24.50 20.17 -20.94
N ALA A 8 -25.38 19.53 -20.16
CA ALA A 8 -25.34 19.56 -18.69
C ALA A 8 -24.15 18.76 -18.08
N LEU A 9 -23.47 17.92 -18.88
CA LEU A 9 -22.40 17.02 -18.42
C LEU A 9 -21.02 17.34 -19.02
N THR A 10 -20.93 18.34 -19.89
CA THR A 10 -19.64 18.84 -20.40
C THR A 10 -18.89 19.61 -19.32
N VAL A 11 -17.62 19.26 -19.09
CA VAL A 11 -16.70 20.01 -18.21
C VAL A 11 -15.76 20.82 -19.08
N ALA A 12 -15.77 22.14 -18.94
CA ALA A 12 -14.91 23.06 -19.67
C ALA A 12 -13.59 23.33 -18.93
N ILE A 13 -12.52 23.59 -19.66
CA ILE A 13 -11.17 23.72 -19.10
C ILE A 13 -11.02 24.94 -18.17
N ASP A 14 -11.79 26.01 -18.40
CA ASP A 14 -11.79 27.25 -17.62
C ASP A 14 -12.46 27.07 -16.24
N GLU A 15 -13.23 26.00 -16.05
CA GLU A 15 -13.80 25.63 -14.76
C GLU A 15 -12.78 25.03 -13.78
N PHE A 16 -11.56 24.74 -14.23
CA PHE A 16 -10.53 24.12 -13.40
C PHE A 16 -10.17 24.97 -12.18
N ASP A 17 -10.10 26.29 -12.33
CA ASP A 17 -9.71 27.18 -11.24
C ASP A 17 -10.74 27.15 -10.10
N GLU A 18 -12.04 27.13 -10.44
CA GLU A 18 -13.13 27.05 -9.47
C GLU A 18 -13.19 25.66 -8.81
N PHE A 19 -13.06 24.57 -9.59
CA PHE A 19 -12.95 23.22 -9.06
C PHE A 19 -11.77 23.08 -8.09
N PHE A 20 -10.60 23.55 -8.50
CA PHE A 20 -9.37 23.45 -7.73
C PHE A 20 -9.50 24.23 -6.41
N ALA A 21 -10.06 25.44 -6.46
CA ALA A 21 -10.30 26.24 -5.26
C ALA A 21 -11.30 25.57 -4.31
N ALA A 22 -12.39 24.97 -4.83
CA ALA A 22 -13.37 24.28 -4.02
C ALA A 22 -12.75 23.14 -3.20
N VAL A 23 -11.92 22.31 -3.82
CA VAL A 23 -11.29 21.15 -3.15
C VAL A 23 -10.00 21.48 -2.39
N ASN A 24 -9.46 22.70 -2.51
CA ASN A 24 -8.23 23.14 -1.83
C ASN A 24 -8.43 24.34 -0.88
N HIS A 25 -9.60 24.47 -0.26
CA HIS A 25 -9.91 25.51 0.74
C HIS A 25 -9.76 26.95 0.20
N GLY A 26 -10.26 27.20 -1.01
CA GLY A 26 -10.26 28.51 -1.65
C GLY A 26 -8.94 28.93 -2.29
N ARG A 27 -7.93 28.05 -2.34
CA ARG A 27 -6.64 28.33 -2.98
C ARG A 27 -6.74 28.13 -4.49
N GLU A 28 -6.34 29.14 -5.26
CA GLU A 28 -6.27 29.05 -6.72
C GLU A 28 -5.07 28.20 -7.19
N PRO A 29 -5.17 27.56 -8.37
CA PRO A 29 -4.06 26.81 -8.94
C PRO A 29 -2.92 27.74 -9.40
N TYR A 30 -1.70 27.22 -9.43
CA TYR A 30 -0.53 27.88 -9.99
C TYR A 30 -0.49 27.78 -11.52
N ALA A 31 0.28 28.66 -12.17
CA ALA A 31 0.43 28.67 -13.63
C ALA A 31 0.90 27.32 -14.20
N TRP A 32 1.86 26.66 -13.55
CA TRP A 32 2.36 25.35 -13.99
C TRP A 32 1.29 24.24 -13.87
N GLN A 33 0.38 24.35 -12.90
CA GLN A 33 -0.72 23.38 -12.71
C GLN A 33 -1.76 23.53 -13.83
N ARG A 34 -2.09 24.77 -14.21
CA ARG A 34 -2.93 25.06 -15.38
C ARG A 34 -2.26 24.59 -16.68
N ALA A 35 -0.95 24.80 -16.81
CA ALA A 35 -0.19 24.33 -17.98
C ALA A 35 -0.18 22.80 -18.07
N LEU A 36 -0.01 22.11 -16.94
CA LEU A 36 -0.07 20.65 -16.86
C LEU A 36 -1.43 20.13 -17.31
N LEU A 37 -2.53 20.67 -16.77
CA LEU A 37 -3.88 20.31 -17.19
C LEU A 37 -4.04 20.51 -18.71
N ARG A 38 -3.66 21.68 -19.22
CA ARG A 38 -3.77 22.00 -20.65
C ARG A 38 -3.03 20.98 -21.51
N GLN A 39 -1.81 20.59 -21.12
CA GLN A 39 -1.06 19.58 -21.85
C GLN A 39 -1.81 18.24 -21.86
N VAL A 40 -2.23 17.75 -20.69
CA VAL A 40 -2.89 16.45 -20.55
C VAL A 40 -4.18 16.41 -21.37
N VAL A 41 -5.03 17.42 -21.29
CA VAL A 41 -6.31 17.41 -22.01
C VAL A 41 -6.16 17.66 -23.51
N THR A 42 -5.12 18.37 -23.95
CA THR A 42 -4.90 18.63 -25.38
C THR A 42 -4.26 17.42 -26.08
N THR A 43 -3.36 16.72 -25.39
CA THR A 43 -2.53 15.68 -26.01
C THR A 43 -2.86 14.26 -25.56
N GLY A 44 -3.62 14.11 -24.47
CA GLY A 44 -3.79 12.84 -23.75
C GLY A 44 -2.50 12.36 -23.06
N ARG A 45 -1.45 13.19 -23.03
CA ARG A 45 -0.12 12.84 -22.52
C ARG A 45 0.34 13.77 -21.40
N TRP A 46 0.73 13.15 -20.30
CA TRP A 46 1.50 13.75 -19.22
C TRP A 46 2.95 14.04 -19.68
N PRO A 47 3.61 15.05 -19.09
CA PRO A 47 5.01 15.35 -19.40
C PRO A 47 5.93 14.26 -18.85
N ASP A 48 7.14 14.16 -19.38
CA ASP A 48 8.16 13.22 -18.87
C ASP A 48 8.60 13.61 -17.45
N ALA A 49 8.54 14.90 -17.12
CA ALA A 49 8.90 15.43 -15.81
C ALA A 49 8.01 16.59 -15.32
N VAL A 50 7.76 16.63 -14.01
CA VAL A 50 7.23 17.80 -13.30
C VAL A 50 8.33 18.43 -12.46
N VAL A 51 8.75 19.64 -12.82
CA VAL A 51 9.88 20.35 -12.21
C VAL A 51 9.37 21.48 -11.33
N ALA A 52 9.26 21.24 -10.03
CA ALA A 52 8.75 22.25 -9.12
C ALA A 52 9.46 22.16 -7.77
N PRO A 53 9.91 23.29 -7.18
CA PRO A 53 10.54 23.30 -5.88
C PRO A 53 9.66 22.73 -4.77
N THR A 54 10.26 22.41 -3.63
CA THR A 54 9.51 22.02 -2.43
C THR A 54 8.59 23.17 -1.99
N GLY A 55 7.33 22.86 -1.64
CA GLY A 55 6.33 23.87 -1.25
C GLY A 55 5.56 24.50 -2.43
N ALA A 56 5.91 24.19 -3.68
CA ALA A 56 5.22 24.67 -4.88
C ALA A 56 3.97 23.88 -5.28
N GLY A 57 3.49 22.98 -4.41
CA GLY A 57 2.21 22.27 -4.60
C GLY A 57 2.26 21.10 -5.58
N LYS A 58 3.41 20.39 -5.71
CA LYS A 58 3.57 19.22 -6.62
C LYS A 58 2.48 18.15 -6.49
N SER A 59 1.95 17.95 -5.30
CA SER A 59 0.87 17.00 -5.03
C SER A 59 -0.43 17.33 -5.79
N SER A 60 -0.54 18.52 -6.39
CA SER A 60 -1.69 18.93 -7.20
C SER A 60 -1.90 18.12 -8.48
N VAL A 61 -0.95 17.24 -8.83
CA VAL A 61 -1.14 16.24 -9.89
C VAL A 61 -2.42 15.43 -9.67
N LEU A 62 -2.83 15.24 -8.40
CA LEU A 62 -4.11 14.64 -8.03
C LEU A 62 -5.30 15.40 -8.61
N GLU A 63 -5.45 16.69 -8.31
CA GLU A 63 -6.59 17.47 -8.78
C GLU A 63 -6.59 17.66 -10.30
N VAL A 64 -5.39 17.80 -10.89
CA VAL A 64 -5.26 17.82 -12.36
C VAL A 64 -5.75 16.52 -12.97
N HIS A 65 -5.40 15.37 -12.39
CA HIS A 65 -5.85 14.06 -12.85
C HIS A 65 -7.36 13.91 -12.77
N VAL A 66 -7.95 14.15 -11.59
CA VAL A 66 -9.40 14.01 -11.36
C VAL A 66 -10.19 14.88 -12.35
N PHE A 67 -9.77 16.14 -12.53
CA PHE A 67 -10.42 17.05 -13.47
C PHE A 67 -10.22 16.63 -14.93
N ALA A 68 -9.01 16.21 -15.32
CA ALA A 68 -8.72 15.76 -16.67
C ALA A 68 -9.52 14.49 -17.05
N VAL A 69 -9.72 13.55 -16.12
CA VAL A 69 -10.57 12.37 -16.36
C VAL A 69 -12.04 12.80 -16.50
N ALA A 70 -12.55 13.65 -15.61
CA ALA A 70 -13.91 14.15 -15.72
C ALA A 70 -14.19 14.84 -17.08
N MET A 71 -13.25 15.67 -17.53
CA MET A 71 -13.35 16.40 -18.79
C MET A 71 -13.19 15.51 -20.03
N THR A 72 -12.13 14.69 -20.09
CA THR A 72 -11.81 13.91 -21.30
C THR A 72 -12.65 12.64 -21.45
N HIS A 73 -13.45 12.30 -20.44
CA HIS A 73 -14.40 11.19 -20.50
C HIS A 73 -15.87 11.63 -20.48
N ALA A 74 -16.12 12.94 -20.44
CA ALA A 74 -17.46 13.50 -20.58
C ALA A 74 -18.09 13.17 -21.95
N PRO A 75 -19.43 13.11 -22.04
CA PRO A 75 -20.13 12.92 -23.31
C PRO A 75 -19.78 14.01 -24.34
N GLY A 76 -19.48 13.61 -25.57
CA GLY A 76 -19.17 14.55 -26.65
C GLY A 76 -17.70 14.98 -26.74
N TRP A 77 -16.82 14.46 -25.87
CA TRP A 77 -15.38 14.64 -26.03
C TRP A 77 -14.85 13.88 -27.27
N GLU A 78 -14.21 14.60 -28.20
CA GLU A 78 -13.62 14.06 -29.43
C GLU A 78 -12.07 14.05 -29.40
N GLY A 79 -11.47 14.61 -28.35
CA GLY A 79 -10.02 14.70 -28.21
C GLY A 79 -9.36 13.45 -27.63
N ALA A 80 -8.06 13.54 -27.39
CA ALA A 80 -7.31 12.50 -26.69
C ALA A 80 -7.82 12.35 -25.24
N ARG A 81 -7.86 11.12 -24.74
CA ARG A 81 -8.34 10.81 -23.37
C ARG A 81 -7.18 10.79 -22.40
N ALA A 82 -7.38 11.36 -21.21
CA ALA A 82 -6.44 11.17 -20.11
C ALA A 82 -6.46 9.69 -19.64
N PRO A 83 -5.35 9.17 -19.10
CA PRO A 83 -5.39 7.91 -18.36
C PRO A 83 -6.35 8.01 -17.17
N ARG A 84 -7.12 6.96 -16.85
CA ARG A 84 -8.09 6.99 -15.74
C ARG A 84 -7.48 6.75 -14.36
N ARG A 85 -6.29 6.13 -14.31
CA ARG A 85 -5.68 5.67 -13.06
C ARG A 85 -4.37 6.42 -12.78
N LEU A 86 -4.35 7.18 -11.68
CA LEU A 86 -3.17 7.88 -11.20
C LEU A 86 -2.44 7.00 -10.20
N TRP A 87 -1.22 6.58 -10.52
CA TRP A 87 -0.29 5.96 -9.58
C TRP A 87 0.65 7.02 -9.01
N HIS A 88 0.44 7.39 -7.75
CA HIS A 88 1.40 8.24 -7.03
C HIS A 88 2.37 7.35 -6.26
N VAL A 89 3.59 7.23 -6.78
CA VAL A 89 4.63 6.33 -6.27
C VAL A 89 5.70 7.12 -5.55
N VAL A 90 5.95 6.81 -4.28
CA VAL A 90 6.93 7.53 -3.47
C VAL A 90 7.63 6.59 -2.50
N GLY A 91 8.96 6.73 -2.40
CA GLY A 91 9.84 5.86 -1.60
C GLY A 91 9.48 5.78 -0.11
N ARG A 92 8.63 6.69 0.36
CA ARG A 92 8.39 6.87 1.79
C ARG A 92 6.93 6.66 2.12
N ARG A 93 6.69 5.70 3.00
CA ARG A 93 5.36 5.21 3.36
C ARG A 93 4.42 6.26 3.96
N ALA A 94 4.96 7.31 4.60
CA ALA A 94 4.15 8.41 5.13
C ALA A 94 3.58 9.30 4.01
N LEU A 95 4.36 9.60 2.96
CA LEU A 95 3.84 10.36 1.81
C LEU A 95 2.80 9.57 1.01
N VAL A 96 2.89 8.24 1.04
CA VAL A 96 1.83 7.39 0.48
C VAL A 96 0.50 7.64 1.20
N ASP A 97 0.51 7.68 2.54
CA ASP A 97 -0.70 7.93 3.34
C ASP A 97 -1.22 9.35 3.15
N ASP A 98 -0.34 10.36 3.20
CA ASP A 98 -0.73 11.76 3.03
C ASP A 98 -1.44 12.00 1.69
N MET A 99 -0.93 11.39 0.61
CA MET A 99 -1.56 11.48 -0.70
C MET A 99 -2.90 10.72 -0.74
N ALA A 100 -2.98 9.56 -0.08
CA ALA A 100 -4.22 8.79 0.00
C ALA A 100 -5.31 9.59 0.73
N SER A 101 -5.01 10.14 1.91
CA SER A 101 -5.96 10.97 2.67
C SER A 101 -6.38 12.23 1.91
N ARG A 102 -5.46 12.85 1.14
CA ARG A 102 -5.82 13.96 0.25
C ARG A 102 -6.77 13.52 -0.85
N ALA A 103 -6.51 12.40 -1.51
CA ALA A 103 -7.37 11.86 -2.55
C ALA A 103 -8.75 11.45 -2.03
N GLU A 104 -8.81 10.87 -0.83
CA GLU A 104 -10.06 10.53 -0.13
C GLU A 104 -10.88 11.79 0.11
N GLY A 105 -10.27 12.84 0.68
CA GLY A 105 -10.96 14.11 0.90
C GLY A 105 -11.52 14.77 -0.37
N VAL A 106 -10.87 14.59 -1.54
CA VAL A 106 -11.40 15.06 -2.83
C VAL A 106 -12.61 14.23 -3.26
N PHE A 107 -12.51 12.89 -3.21
CA PHE A 107 -13.62 12.02 -3.61
C PHE A 107 -14.82 12.07 -2.66
N ASP A 108 -14.60 12.27 -1.36
CA ASP A 108 -15.66 12.44 -0.35
C ASP A 108 -16.47 13.71 -0.66
N GLN A 109 -15.80 14.84 -0.91
CA GLN A 109 -16.48 16.07 -1.33
C GLN A 109 -17.29 15.90 -2.62
N LEU A 110 -16.76 15.15 -3.59
CA LEU A 110 -17.50 14.84 -4.82
C LEU A 110 -18.68 13.89 -4.57
N ALA A 111 -18.54 12.95 -3.64
CA ALA A 111 -19.56 11.96 -3.31
C ALA A 111 -20.76 12.58 -2.56
N GLU A 112 -20.53 13.58 -1.72
CA GLU A 112 -21.58 14.32 -0.99
C GLU A 112 -22.56 15.08 -1.90
N ILE A 113 -22.17 15.38 -3.14
CA ILE A 113 -22.98 16.14 -4.09
C ILE A 113 -24.05 15.22 -4.70
N THR A 114 -25.21 15.10 -4.07
CA THR A 114 -26.26 14.16 -4.47
C THR A 114 -27.27 14.73 -5.48
N ASP A 115 -27.64 16.00 -5.34
CA ASP A 115 -28.54 16.74 -6.26
C ASP A 115 -28.26 18.25 -6.17
N VAL A 116 -27.63 18.84 -7.20
CA VAL A 116 -27.38 20.30 -7.29
C VAL A 116 -27.37 20.70 -8.78
N PRO A 117 -27.86 21.90 -9.18
CA PRO A 117 -28.02 22.29 -10.58
C PRO A 117 -26.72 22.11 -11.37
N GLY A 118 -26.82 21.70 -12.64
CA GLY A 118 -25.69 21.54 -13.56
C GLY A 118 -24.92 22.82 -13.89
N GLU A 119 -24.96 23.85 -13.04
CA GLU A 119 -24.33 25.15 -13.15
C GLU A 119 -22.97 25.24 -12.41
N ALA A 120 -22.75 24.48 -11.33
CA ALA A 120 -21.48 24.51 -10.58
C ALA A 120 -20.44 23.48 -11.11
N PRO A 121 -19.15 23.85 -11.28
CA PRO A 121 -18.09 22.95 -11.76
C PRO A 121 -17.95 21.65 -10.99
N LEU A 122 -18.00 21.72 -9.65
CA LEU A 122 -17.85 20.55 -8.78
C LEU A 122 -18.95 19.50 -9.03
N SER A 123 -20.18 19.95 -9.28
CA SER A 123 -21.32 19.09 -9.61
C SER A 123 -21.18 18.44 -10.99
N ARG A 124 -20.69 19.19 -12.01
CA ARG A 124 -20.42 18.63 -13.34
C ARG A 124 -19.30 17.60 -13.31
N VAL A 125 -18.22 17.87 -12.58
CA VAL A 125 -17.11 16.92 -12.36
C VAL A 125 -17.61 15.64 -11.69
N ALA A 126 -18.37 15.76 -10.59
CA ALA A 126 -18.95 14.60 -9.91
C ALA A 126 -19.85 13.78 -10.83
N ALA A 127 -20.75 14.42 -11.58
CA ALA A 127 -21.67 13.76 -12.50
C ALA A 127 -20.94 13.05 -13.66
N ALA A 128 -19.92 13.68 -14.23
CA ALA A 128 -19.10 13.09 -15.30
C ALA A 128 -18.37 11.83 -14.82
N LEU A 129 -17.82 11.86 -13.61
CA LEU A 129 -17.10 10.73 -13.03
C LEU A 129 -18.03 9.57 -12.61
N ARG A 130 -19.17 9.85 -11.98
CA ARG A 130 -20.14 8.81 -11.60
C ARG A 130 -20.67 8.04 -12.81
N ARG A 131 -20.78 8.69 -13.97
CA ARG A 131 -21.27 8.08 -15.21
C ARG A 131 -20.38 6.94 -15.70
N ILE A 132 -19.07 7.05 -15.53
CA ILE A 132 -18.12 6.02 -15.96
C ILE A 132 -17.92 4.94 -14.89
N SER A 133 -18.50 5.14 -13.69
CA SER A 133 -18.42 4.20 -12.58
C SER A 133 -19.62 3.26 -12.54
N PRO A 134 -19.41 1.92 -12.54
CA PRO A 134 -20.49 0.96 -12.42
C PRO A 134 -21.22 1.07 -11.07
N ALA A 135 -20.49 1.44 -10.01
CA ALA A 135 -21.02 1.64 -8.67
C ALA A 135 -21.65 3.02 -8.47
N GLY A 136 -21.61 3.91 -9.46
CA GLY A 136 -22.09 5.28 -9.35
C GLY A 136 -21.28 6.17 -8.40
N GLN A 137 -20.04 5.79 -8.07
CA GLN A 137 -19.13 6.59 -7.25
C GLN A 137 -18.24 7.49 -8.11
N PRO A 138 -17.81 8.68 -7.63
CA PRO A 138 -16.96 9.57 -8.42
C PRO A 138 -15.52 9.04 -8.61
N GLY A 139 -15.09 8.05 -7.82
CA GLY A 139 -13.80 7.40 -7.98
C GLY A 139 -13.41 6.64 -6.72
N SER A 140 -12.21 6.08 -6.72
CA SER A 140 -11.69 5.28 -5.61
C SER A 140 -10.23 5.57 -5.29
N VAL A 141 -9.87 5.43 -4.01
CA VAL A 141 -8.49 5.52 -3.52
C VAL A 141 -8.00 4.15 -3.06
N THR A 142 -6.75 3.83 -3.34
CA THR A 142 -6.12 2.57 -2.90
C THR A 142 -4.71 2.81 -2.41
N THR A 143 -4.36 2.21 -1.27
CA THR A 143 -3.02 2.30 -0.69
C THR A 143 -2.26 0.98 -0.79
N LEU A 144 -1.13 0.98 -1.49
CA LEU A 144 -0.27 -0.19 -1.75
C LEU A 144 1.15 0.03 -1.24
N ARG A 145 1.42 -0.30 0.03
CA ARG A 145 2.74 -0.09 0.64
C ARG A 145 3.20 -1.26 1.49
N GLY A 146 4.52 -1.47 1.53
CA GLY A 146 5.14 -2.50 2.36
C GLY A 146 4.80 -2.37 3.85
N GLY A 147 4.61 -3.51 4.51
CA GLY A 147 4.24 -3.61 5.93
C GLY A 147 2.73 -3.61 6.22
N ILE A 148 1.86 -3.51 5.21
CA ILE A 148 0.40 -3.71 5.30
C ILE A 148 0.00 -4.81 4.32
N ALA A 149 -1.05 -5.58 4.64
CA ALA A 149 -1.73 -6.38 3.63
C ALA A 149 -2.21 -5.46 2.50
N PRO A 150 -1.90 -5.71 1.22
CA PRO A 150 -2.28 -4.81 0.14
C PRO A 150 -3.80 -4.73 0.04
N GLU A 151 -4.33 -3.52 -0.13
CA GLU A 151 -5.74 -3.30 -0.41
C GLU A 151 -6.15 -3.98 -1.73
N ARG A 152 -7.35 -4.57 -1.73
CA ARG A 152 -7.90 -5.35 -2.86
C ARG A 152 -9.15 -4.67 -3.40
N GLY A 153 -9.66 -5.18 -4.53
CA GLY A 153 -10.92 -4.76 -5.12
C GLY A 153 -10.79 -3.64 -6.16
N TRP A 154 -9.71 -2.85 -6.13
CA TRP A 154 -9.45 -1.81 -7.13
C TRP A 154 -9.31 -2.36 -8.56
N GLN A 155 -8.94 -3.64 -8.69
CA GLN A 155 -8.84 -4.34 -9.98
C GLN A 155 -10.21 -4.68 -10.57
N ASP A 156 -11.28 -4.64 -9.77
CA ASP A 156 -12.64 -5.01 -10.17
C ASP A 156 -13.38 -3.85 -10.85
N ASP A 157 -12.81 -2.64 -10.86
CA ASP A 157 -13.40 -1.46 -11.48
C ASP A 157 -12.45 -0.79 -12.48
N PRO A 158 -12.22 -1.39 -13.67
CA PRO A 158 -11.24 -0.91 -14.62
C PRO A 158 -11.61 0.42 -15.28
N VAL A 159 -12.87 0.87 -15.18
CA VAL A 159 -13.46 1.98 -15.94
C VAL A 159 -13.60 3.28 -15.15
N SER A 160 -13.58 3.23 -13.81
CA SER A 160 -13.67 4.41 -12.96
C SER A 160 -12.37 5.22 -12.89
N CYS A 161 -12.48 6.48 -12.48
CA CYS A 161 -11.35 7.28 -12.05
C CYS A 161 -10.76 6.70 -10.76
N GLN A 162 -9.46 6.42 -10.75
CA GLN A 162 -8.78 5.82 -9.61
C GLN A 162 -7.50 6.57 -9.24
N VAL A 163 -7.23 6.64 -7.94
CA VAL A 163 -5.96 7.13 -7.39
C VAL A 163 -5.33 6.04 -6.53
N ILE A 164 -4.17 5.57 -6.94
CA ILE A 164 -3.41 4.50 -6.27
C ILE A 164 -2.13 5.09 -5.72
N CYS A 165 -2.01 5.09 -4.40
CA CYS A 165 -0.83 5.57 -3.69
C CYS A 165 0.04 4.37 -3.33
N ALA A 166 1.29 4.34 -3.78
CA ALA A 166 2.12 3.14 -3.64
C ALA A 166 3.58 3.44 -3.27
N THR A 167 4.24 2.49 -2.60
CA THR A 167 5.71 2.48 -2.54
C THR A 167 6.33 1.91 -3.83
N PRO A 168 7.58 2.27 -4.18
CA PRO A 168 8.29 1.82 -5.37
C PRO A 168 8.18 0.32 -5.63
N ASP A 169 8.53 -0.51 -4.64
CA ASP A 169 8.48 -1.96 -4.76
C ASP A 169 7.06 -2.49 -5.03
N MET A 170 6.03 -1.85 -4.45
CA MET A 170 4.64 -2.25 -4.61
C MET A 170 4.08 -1.94 -6.00
N ALA A 171 4.46 -0.80 -6.58
CA ALA A 171 4.10 -0.45 -7.96
C ALA A 171 4.93 -1.27 -8.96
N GLY A 172 6.25 -1.30 -8.78
CA GLY A 172 7.17 -1.97 -9.69
C GLY A 172 6.99 -3.49 -9.76
N SER A 173 6.72 -4.16 -8.64
CA SER A 173 6.44 -5.60 -8.66
C SER A 173 5.17 -5.96 -9.45
N ARG A 174 4.20 -5.05 -9.56
CA ARG A 174 2.99 -5.24 -10.39
C ARG A 174 3.29 -5.10 -11.87
N LEU A 175 4.10 -4.11 -12.26
CA LEU A 175 4.61 -3.99 -13.63
C LEU A 175 5.31 -5.27 -14.11
N LEU A 176 5.95 -5.98 -13.18
CA LEU A 176 6.71 -7.21 -13.43
C LEU A 176 5.93 -8.50 -13.10
N PHE A 177 4.59 -8.48 -13.11
CA PHE A 177 3.74 -9.67 -12.94
C PHE A 177 3.95 -10.45 -11.63
N ARG A 178 4.47 -9.82 -10.58
CA ARG A 178 4.67 -10.48 -9.27
C ARG A 178 3.78 -9.95 -8.18
N GLY A 179 3.41 -8.66 -8.25
CA GLY A 179 2.48 -8.00 -7.34
C GLY A 179 2.71 -8.39 -5.89
N TYR A 180 3.68 -7.77 -5.22
CA TYR A 180 3.98 -8.13 -3.83
C TYR A 180 2.72 -8.07 -2.95
N GLY A 181 2.48 -9.18 -2.25
CA GLY A 181 1.27 -9.42 -1.44
C GLY A 181 0.00 -9.81 -2.22
N SER A 182 0.07 -9.96 -3.54
CA SER A 182 -1.04 -10.38 -4.41
C SER A 182 -1.05 -11.89 -4.65
N THR A 183 -2.25 -12.45 -4.87
CA THR A 183 -2.42 -13.87 -5.23
C THR A 183 -2.00 -14.11 -6.69
N ALA A 184 -1.69 -15.37 -7.05
CA ALA A 184 -1.29 -15.74 -8.40
C ALA A 184 -2.30 -15.30 -9.48
N GLY A 185 -3.60 -15.38 -9.18
CA GLY A 185 -4.68 -14.95 -10.09
C GLY A 185 -4.85 -13.43 -10.20
N MET A 186 -4.40 -12.65 -9.20
CA MET A 186 -4.44 -11.19 -9.26
C MET A 186 -3.26 -10.59 -10.05
N ARG A 187 -2.08 -11.19 -9.95
CA ARG A 187 -0.83 -10.71 -10.58
C ARG A 187 -1.00 -10.24 -12.04
N PRO A 188 -1.63 -11.00 -12.96
CA PRO A 188 -1.78 -10.54 -14.34
C PRO A 188 -2.72 -9.35 -14.46
N ARG A 189 -3.83 -9.34 -13.72
CA ARG A 189 -4.79 -8.23 -13.72
C ARG A 189 -4.14 -6.93 -13.30
N GLU A 190 -3.39 -6.97 -12.20
CA GLU A 190 -2.66 -5.81 -11.69
C GLU A 190 -1.61 -5.32 -12.68
N ALA A 191 -0.87 -6.24 -13.31
CA ALA A 191 0.14 -5.92 -14.32
C ALA A 191 -0.47 -5.23 -15.55
N GLY A 192 -1.60 -5.73 -16.05
CA GLY A 192 -2.32 -5.10 -17.15
C GLY A 192 -2.82 -3.70 -16.79
N LEU A 193 -3.51 -3.57 -15.65
CA LEU A 193 -4.14 -2.32 -15.20
C LEU A 193 -3.16 -1.20 -14.84
N ILE A 194 -1.91 -1.52 -14.46
CA ILE A 194 -0.85 -0.50 -14.27
C ILE A 194 -0.15 -0.15 -15.59
N ALA A 195 -0.06 -1.08 -16.54
CA ALA A 195 0.64 -0.86 -17.82
C ALA A 195 -0.22 -0.12 -18.86
N TYR A 196 -1.54 -0.09 -18.69
CA TYR A 196 -2.51 0.58 -19.55
C TYR A 196 -3.50 1.42 -18.77
N ASP A 197 -3.98 2.49 -19.40
CA ASP A 197 -4.90 3.48 -18.86
C ASP A 197 -4.42 4.09 -17.53
N SER A 198 -3.10 4.17 -17.37
CA SER A 198 -2.44 4.62 -16.15
C SER A 198 -1.39 5.69 -16.41
N VAL A 199 -1.26 6.62 -15.47
CA VAL A 199 -0.11 7.51 -15.32
C VAL A 199 0.58 7.18 -14.00
N LEU A 200 1.90 7.06 -14.01
CA LEU A 200 2.73 6.83 -12.83
C LEU A 200 3.58 8.07 -12.56
N ILE A 201 3.25 8.77 -11.48
CA ILE A 201 4.04 9.87 -10.93
C ILE A 201 5.03 9.26 -9.95
N LEU A 202 6.31 9.26 -10.30
CA LEU A 202 7.38 8.81 -9.43
C LEU A 202 7.95 10.02 -8.68
N ASP A 203 7.50 10.18 -7.44
CA ASP A 203 8.02 11.20 -6.54
C ASP A 203 9.38 10.77 -5.94
N GLU A 204 10.28 11.72 -5.76
CA GLU A 204 11.67 11.46 -5.38
C GLU A 204 12.38 10.49 -6.35
N ALA A 205 12.19 10.69 -7.66
CA ALA A 205 12.74 9.80 -8.70
C ALA A 205 14.27 9.63 -8.63
N HIS A 206 15.00 10.61 -8.08
CA HIS A 206 16.44 10.55 -7.82
C HIS A 206 16.85 9.42 -6.85
N LEU A 207 15.94 8.94 -6.00
CA LEU A 207 16.13 7.79 -5.10
C LEU A 207 15.63 6.47 -5.72
N ASN A 208 15.01 6.50 -6.90
CA ASN A 208 14.31 5.38 -7.53
C ASN A 208 14.59 5.31 -9.04
N ARG A 209 15.83 5.59 -9.47
CA ARG A 209 16.22 5.64 -10.89
C ARG A 209 16.06 4.29 -11.59
N GLN A 210 16.31 3.20 -10.88
CA GLN A 210 16.13 1.84 -11.35
C GLN A 210 14.66 1.55 -11.66
N LEU A 211 13.74 1.93 -10.76
CA LEU A 211 12.31 1.79 -11.02
C LEU A 211 11.86 2.70 -12.18
N LEU A 212 12.36 3.94 -12.26
CA LEU A 212 12.07 4.84 -13.37
C LEU A 212 12.44 4.21 -14.72
N THR A 213 13.63 3.62 -14.79
CA THR A 213 14.14 2.91 -15.97
C THR A 213 13.26 1.72 -16.32
N THR A 214 12.91 0.89 -15.33
CA THR A 214 12.04 -0.27 -15.52
C THR A 214 10.64 0.13 -15.98
N ALA A 215 10.02 1.13 -15.37
CA ALA A 215 8.68 1.59 -15.72
C ALA A 215 8.63 2.14 -17.15
N ARG A 216 9.62 2.96 -17.54
CA ARG A 216 9.75 3.47 -18.92
C ARG A 216 9.97 2.34 -19.92
N ARG A 217 10.77 1.33 -19.57
CA ARG A 217 10.99 0.16 -20.43
C ARG A 217 9.74 -0.68 -20.59
N VAL A 218 8.98 -0.91 -19.52
CA VAL A 218 7.68 -1.59 -19.58
C VAL A 218 6.68 -0.82 -20.42
N ALA A 219 6.60 0.51 -20.26
CA ALA A 219 5.76 1.36 -21.11
C ALA A 219 6.14 1.25 -22.59
N SER A 220 7.44 1.25 -22.92
CA SER A 220 7.91 1.04 -24.29
C SER A 220 7.48 -0.31 -24.85
N LEU A 221 7.65 -1.40 -24.11
CA LEU A 221 7.28 -2.75 -24.56
C LEU A 221 5.75 -2.91 -24.67
N ALA A 222 4.99 -2.33 -23.75
CA ALA A 222 3.53 -2.31 -23.82
C ALA A 222 3.06 -1.53 -25.05
N GLY A 223 3.72 -0.42 -25.39
CA GLY A 223 3.39 0.43 -26.55
C GLY A 223 3.61 -0.21 -27.92
N GLU A 224 4.27 -1.37 -28.00
CA GLU A 224 4.37 -2.16 -29.24
C GLU A 224 3.04 -2.85 -29.60
N SER A 225 2.09 -2.93 -28.65
CA SER A 225 0.78 -3.55 -28.86
C SER A 225 -0.13 -2.73 -29.78
N PRO A 226 -0.97 -3.38 -30.62
CA PRO A 226 -2.09 -2.73 -31.30
C PRO A 226 -3.08 -2.04 -30.33
N LEU A 227 -3.17 -2.49 -29.07
CA LEU A 227 -4.06 -1.88 -28.07
C LEU A 227 -3.69 -0.42 -27.77
N ALA A 228 -2.41 -0.05 -27.92
CA ALA A 228 -1.89 1.29 -27.64
C ALA A 228 -2.52 2.39 -28.52
N ALA A 229 -3.15 2.03 -29.65
CA ALA A 229 -3.90 2.96 -30.49
C ALA A 229 -5.25 3.38 -29.90
N HIS A 230 -5.77 2.62 -28.93
CA HIS A 230 -7.10 2.81 -28.36
C HIS A 230 -7.07 3.12 -26.86
N VAL A 231 -6.10 2.55 -26.15
CA VAL A 231 -5.94 2.73 -24.71
C VAL A 231 -4.56 3.36 -24.45
N PRO A 232 -4.48 4.46 -23.68
CA PRO A 232 -3.20 5.05 -23.32
C PRO A 232 -2.30 4.03 -22.64
N VAL A 233 -1.08 3.86 -23.15
CA VAL A 233 -0.05 3.08 -22.47
C VAL A 233 0.44 3.85 -21.24
N LEU A 234 0.98 3.14 -20.25
CA LEU A 234 1.59 3.70 -19.06
C LEU A 234 2.45 4.94 -19.39
N GLN A 235 2.07 6.06 -18.78
CA GLN A 235 2.82 7.31 -18.88
C GLN A 235 3.61 7.49 -17.60
N VAL A 236 4.94 7.65 -17.70
CA VAL A 236 5.83 7.71 -16.53
C VAL A 236 6.37 9.12 -16.36
N VAL A 237 6.02 9.76 -15.26
CA VAL A 237 6.37 11.14 -14.92
C VAL A 237 7.31 11.12 -13.74
N GLU A 238 8.50 11.70 -13.88
CA GLU A 238 9.37 11.94 -12.72
C GLU A 238 9.06 13.30 -12.10
N THR A 239 9.02 13.39 -10.77
CA THR A 239 9.02 14.69 -10.09
C THR A 239 10.45 15.03 -9.66
N THR A 240 10.82 16.29 -9.86
CA THR A 240 12.12 16.78 -9.39
C THR A 240 12.02 18.21 -8.90
N ALA A 241 12.85 18.53 -7.90
CA ALA A 241 13.06 19.91 -7.46
C ALA A 241 14.14 20.62 -8.29
N THR A 242 14.94 19.88 -9.07
CA THR A 242 16.07 20.40 -9.84
C THR A 242 16.02 19.93 -11.31
N PRO A 243 16.01 20.84 -12.29
CA PRO A 243 15.93 20.46 -13.72
C PRO A 243 17.23 19.89 -14.31
N ALA A 244 18.38 20.10 -13.66
CA ALA A 244 19.71 19.83 -14.22
C ALA A 244 19.99 18.35 -14.58
N GLY A 245 19.13 17.41 -14.16
CA GLY A 245 19.26 15.98 -14.47
C GLY A 245 18.43 15.49 -15.67
N LEU A 246 17.59 16.34 -16.26
CA LEU A 246 16.71 15.93 -17.38
C LEU A 246 17.46 15.94 -18.71
N ALA A 247 17.22 14.92 -19.53
CA ALA A 247 17.75 14.88 -20.89
C ALA A 247 17.08 15.95 -21.76
N PRO A 248 17.80 16.62 -22.69
CA PRO A 248 17.25 17.73 -23.49
C PRO A 248 16.01 17.40 -24.34
N ALA A 249 15.74 16.12 -24.60
CA ALA A 249 14.59 15.66 -25.38
C ALA A 249 13.33 15.38 -24.53
N GLN A 250 13.42 15.44 -23.20
CA GLN A 250 12.29 15.19 -22.31
C GLN A 250 11.39 16.42 -22.20
N THR A 251 10.08 16.19 -22.27
CA THR A 251 9.07 17.23 -22.00
C THR A 251 8.98 17.47 -20.50
N SER A 252 9.03 18.73 -20.08
CA SER A 252 8.87 19.09 -18.68
C SER A 252 7.90 20.25 -18.50
N ILE A 253 7.14 20.21 -17.41
CA ILE A 253 6.30 21.32 -16.95
C ILE A 253 6.69 21.65 -15.53
N GLY A 254 6.80 22.93 -15.22
CA GLY A 254 7.35 23.33 -13.94
C GLY A 254 7.33 24.82 -13.66
N ILE A 255 8.10 25.21 -12.65
CA ILE A 255 8.46 26.60 -12.36
C ILE A 255 9.91 26.79 -12.77
N GLU A 256 10.15 27.68 -13.71
CA GLU A 256 11.50 28.04 -14.12
C GLU A 256 12.07 29.17 -13.23
N LEU A 257 13.40 29.28 -13.19
CA LEU A 257 14.09 30.40 -12.53
C LEU A 257 13.69 31.75 -13.11
N SER A 258 13.43 31.79 -14.42
CA SER A 258 12.91 32.95 -15.14
C SER A 258 11.58 33.43 -14.54
N ASP A 259 10.65 32.51 -14.28
CA ASP A 259 9.33 32.83 -13.72
C ASP A 259 9.43 33.53 -12.36
N ILE A 260 10.35 33.06 -11.51
CA ILE A 260 10.63 33.65 -10.19
C ILE A 260 11.23 35.05 -10.36
N ARG A 261 12.24 35.18 -11.23
CA ARG A 261 12.97 36.45 -11.46
C ARG A 261 12.10 37.54 -12.06
N THR A 262 11.16 37.19 -12.94
CA THR A 262 10.24 38.14 -13.58
C THR A 262 9.00 38.42 -12.76
N GLY A 263 8.82 37.75 -11.60
CA GLY A 263 7.60 37.86 -10.79
C GLY A 263 6.36 37.29 -11.48
N ALA A 264 6.53 36.38 -12.46
CA ALA A 264 5.43 35.68 -13.11
C ALA A 264 4.76 34.67 -12.18
N VAL A 265 5.41 34.36 -11.06
CA VAL A 265 4.88 33.57 -9.96
C VAL A 265 4.04 34.45 -9.03
N GLY A 266 2.82 34.02 -8.69
CA GLY A 266 1.94 34.76 -7.77
C GLY A 266 2.56 35.01 -6.39
N GLU A 267 2.17 36.12 -5.74
CA GLU A 267 2.80 36.64 -4.50
C GLU A 267 2.91 35.59 -3.38
N ALA A 268 1.86 34.79 -3.18
CA ALA A 268 1.85 33.75 -2.15
C ALA A 268 2.94 32.67 -2.39
N LEU A 269 3.16 32.28 -3.64
CA LEU A 269 4.19 31.31 -3.99
C LEU A 269 5.58 31.97 -4.05
N LEU A 270 5.68 33.23 -4.50
CA LEU A 270 6.93 33.98 -4.47
C LEU A 270 7.49 34.07 -3.04
N ARG A 271 6.64 34.34 -2.03
CA ARG A 271 7.06 34.30 -0.62
C ARG A 271 7.62 32.94 -0.20
N ARG A 272 7.04 31.83 -0.65
CA ARG A 272 7.55 30.48 -0.32
C ARG A 272 8.91 30.20 -0.95
N LEU A 273 9.14 30.74 -2.15
CA LEU A 273 10.33 30.47 -2.94
C LEU A 273 11.51 31.39 -2.60
N ASP A 274 11.25 32.66 -2.28
CA ASP A 274 12.28 33.70 -2.22
C ASP A 274 12.61 34.18 -0.79
N ARG A 275 11.78 33.85 0.22
CA ARG A 275 12.06 34.26 1.60
C ARG A 275 13.40 33.69 2.08
N PRO A 276 14.29 34.52 2.66
CA PRO A 276 15.62 34.11 3.11
C PRO A 276 15.60 32.94 4.10
N LYS A 277 16.56 32.03 3.92
CA LYS A 277 16.85 30.93 4.85
C LYS A 277 18.35 30.91 5.14
N PRO A 278 18.86 31.87 5.94
CA PRO A 278 20.29 32.04 6.17
C PRO A 278 20.90 30.82 6.85
N VAL A 279 22.14 30.48 6.46
CA VAL A 279 22.88 29.33 6.96
C VAL A 279 23.90 29.77 8.00
N HIS A 280 23.89 29.13 9.18
CA HIS A 280 24.89 29.30 10.22
C HIS A 280 25.64 27.98 10.43
N LEU A 281 26.95 27.98 10.17
CA LEU A 281 27.80 26.80 10.32
C LEU A 281 28.46 26.78 11.70
N HIS A 282 28.30 25.67 12.41
CA HIS A 282 28.95 25.41 13.69
C HIS A 282 30.12 24.45 13.49
N LEU A 283 31.30 24.99 13.14
CA LEU A 283 32.52 24.20 12.90
C LEU A 283 33.15 23.68 14.19
N ASP A 284 33.05 24.45 15.27
CA ASP A 284 33.54 24.09 16.61
C ASP A 284 32.40 23.73 17.59
N GLY A 285 31.18 23.54 17.07
CA GLY A 285 29.97 23.30 17.86
C GLY A 285 29.69 21.82 18.16
N PRO A 286 28.51 21.50 18.73
CA PRO A 286 28.22 20.18 19.27
C PRO A 286 27.86 19.16 18.18
N TRP A 287 28.86 18.62 17.46
CA TRP A 287 28.68 17.42 16.64
C TRP A 287 28.84 16.16 17.48
N LEU A 288 27.72 15.52 17.83
CA LEU A 288 27.69 14.45 18.85
C LEU A 288 28.39 13.15 18.41
N VAL A 289 28.62 12.98 17.10
CA VAL A 289 29.12 11.74 16.53
C VAL A 289 30.61 11.57 16.83
N GLY A 290 30.99 10.40 17.35
CA GLY A 290 32.39 10.06 17.63
C GLY A 290 32.94 10.58 18.96
N GLY A 291 32.17 11.39 19.69
CA GLY A 291 32.53 11.86 21.03
C GLY A 291 32.41 10.79 22.11
N THR A 292 33.07 11.04 23.24
CA THR A 292 32.88 10.28 24.49
C THR A 292 31.46 10.47 25.04
N ALA A 293 31.04 9.60 25.98
CA ALA A 293 29.73 9.73 26.63
C ALA A 293 29.53 11.10 27.30
N ARG A 294 30.61 11.67 27.87
CA ARG A 294 30.59 12.99 28.51
C ARG A 294 30.41 14.11 27.48
N GLU A 295 31.18 14.08 26.38
CA GLU A 295 31.08 15.06 25.30
C GLU A 295 29.71 15.00 24.62
N THR A 296 29.19 13.80 24.36
CA THR A 296 27.84 13.59 23.81
C THR A 296 26.77 14.22 24.70
N THR A 297 26.87 14.02 26.02
CA THR A 297 25.92 14.59 26.99
C THR A 297 26.01 16.11 27.02
N GLN A 298 27.22 16.67 27.05
CA GLN A 298 27.44 18.11 27.05
C GLN A 298 26.94 18.77 25.76
N GLY A 299 27.25 18.18 24.61
CA GLY A 299 26.78 18.68 23.32
C GLY A 299 25.25 18.58 23.18
N ALA A 300 24.63 17.50 23.66
CA ALA A 300 23.17 17.39 23.66
C ALA A 300 22.50 18.48 24.52
N GLN A 301 23.10 18.83 25.66
CA GLN A 301 22.63 19.94 26.50
C GLN A 301 22.82 21.32 25.84
N GLU A 302 23.83 21.48 24.98
CA GLU A 302 24.05 22.70 24.21
C GLU A 302 23.01 22.86 23.10
N ILE A 303 22.76 21.79 22.34
CA ILE A 303 21.69 21.76 21.32
C ILE A 303 20.32 22.02 21.97
N ALA A 304 20.05 21.42 23.14
CA ALA A 304 18.82 21.64 23.87
C ALA A 304 18.65 23.11 24.30
N ARG A 305 19.73 23.77 24.74
CA ARG A 305 19.72 25.22 25.06
C ARG A 305 19.45 26.07 23.82
N MET A 306 20.12 25.79 22.69
CA MET A 306 19.86 26.49 21.43
C MET A 306 18.39 26.39 21.00
N ALA A 307 17.78 25.20 21.13
CA ALA A 307 16.37 25.01 20.81
C ALA A 307 15.45 25.78 21.77
N ALA A 308 15.74 25.75 23.08
CA ALA A 308 14.98 26.50 24.08
C ALA A 308 15.05 28.01 23.87
N ASP A 309 16.24 28.55 23.55
CA ASP A 309 16.44 29.97 23.24
C ASP A 309 15.66 30.38 21.99
N ALA A 310 15.64 29.53 20.96
CA ALA A 310 14.86 29.77 19.74
C ALA A 310 13.34 29.76 20.01
N VAL A 311 12.85 28.87 20.88
CA VAL A 311 11.44 28.87 21.33
C VAL A 311 11.12 30.17 22.08
N GLN A 312 11.98 30.59 23.00
CA GLN A 312 11.81 31.85 23.75
C GLN A 312 11.83 33.09 22.85
N ALA A 313 12.60 33.05 21.76
CA ALA A 313 12.63 34.10 20.74
C ALA A 313 11.42 34.07 19.77
N GLY A 314 10.49 33.13 19.93
CA GLY A 314 9.26 33.03 19.13
C GLY A 314 9.41 32.29 17.80
N HIS A 315 10.48 31.49 17.62
CA HIS A 315 10.70 30.72 16.40
C HIS A 315 10.02 29.34 16.38
N THR A 316 8.99 29.14 17.21
CA THR A 316 8.26 27.87 17.31
C THR A 316 7.44 27.56 16.02
N PRO A 317 7.29 26.28 15.62
CA PRO A 317 8.01 25.12 16.16
C PRO A 317 9.48 25.09 15.71
N VAL A 318 10.37 24.62 16.59
CA VAL A 318 11.80 24.41 16.30
C VAL A 318 12.03 22.98 15.83
N GLY A 319 12.73 22.81 14.70
CA GLY A 319 13.14 21.49 14.21
C GLY A 319 14.58 21.16 14.62
N VAL A 320 14.81 20.00 15.25
CA VAL A 320 16.14 19.47 15.58
C VAL A 320 16.33 18.13 14.87
N VAL A 321 17.14 18.11 13.81
CA VAL A 321 17.26 16.96 12.89
C VAL A 321 18.66 16.35 12.95
N MET A 322 18.80 15.22 13.63
CA MET A 322 20.05 14.50 13.84
C MET A 322 20.16 13.31 12.89
N ASN A 323 21.35 12.98 12.40
CA ASN A 323 21.50 11.88 11.43
C ASN A 323 21.32 10.47 12.06
N ARG A 324 21.42 10.38 13.39
CA ARG A 324 21.37 9.11 14.14
C ARG A 324 20.32 9.13 15.23
N VAL A 325 19.64 8.01 15.39
CA VAL A 325 18.64 7.80 16.44
C VAL A 325 19.23 8.01 17.84
N ALA A 326 20.47 7.56 18.08
CA ALA A 326 21.15 7.75 19.36
C ALA A 326 21.37 9.23 19.70
N SER A 327 21.78 10.04 18.72
CA SER A 327 21.95 11.49 18.87
C SER A 327 20.60 12.18 19.13
N ALA A 328 19.56 11.84 18.38
CA ALA A 328 18.21 12.35 18.59
C ALA A 328 17.69 12.04 20.01
N LEU A 329 17.87 10.81 20.49
CA LEU A 329 17.49 10.43 21.86
C LEU A 329 18.30 11.14 22.95
N ALA A 330 19.58 11.42 22.69
CA ALA A 330 20.41 12.20 23.62
C ALA A 330 19.88 13.64 23.76
N VAL A 331 19.57 14.30 22.64
CA VAL A 331 18.99 15.66 22.64
C VAL A 331 17.60 15.68 23.25
N HIS A 332 16.74 14.70 22.91
CA HIS A 332 15.40 14.58 23.48
C HIS A 332 15.43 14.48 25.01
N ARG A 333 16.29 13.62 25.56
CA ARG A 333 16.48 13.51 27.02
C ARG A 333 17.00 14.81 27.63
N ALA A 334 17.91 15.51 26.95
CA ALA A 334 18.42 16.79 27.42
C ALA A 334 17.33 17.88 27.47
N LEU A 335 16.44 17.93 26.47
CA LEU A 335 15.29 18.84 26.42
C LEU A 335 14.28 18.57 27.54
N LEU A 336 13.92 17.29 27.78
CA LEU A 336 13.01 16.91 28.86
C LEU A 336 13.58 17.23 30.25
N GLY A 337 14.91 17.33 30.39
CA GLY A 337 15.59 17.70 31.62
C GLY A 337 15.70 19.22 31.86
N LEU A 338 15.25 20.08 30.95
CA LEU A 338 15.31 21.53 31.13
C LEU A 338 14.23 22.04 32.09
N ASN A 339 14.60 22.98 32.96
CA ASN A 339 13.65 23.71 33.79
C ASN A 339 12.81 24.64 32.90
N GLY A 340 11.50 24.41 32.82
CA GLY A 340 10.59 25.22 32.00
C GLY A 340 9.52 24.41 31.26
N GLY A 341 9.71 23.10 31.11
CA GLY A 341 8.71 22.18 30.55
C GLY A 341 8.34 22.53 29.10
N LEU A 342 9.25 22.28 28.15
CA LEU A 342 8.95 22.38 26.72
C LEU A 342 8.06 21.20 26.30
N ASP A 343 7.09 21.44 25.42
CA ASP A 343 6.44 20.35 24.70
C ASP A 343 7.38 19.86 23.58
N VAL A 344 7.75 18.58 23.63
CA VAL A 344 8.74 18.00 22.73
C VAL A 344 8.15 16.77 22.06
N ALA A 345 8.17 16.74 20.72
CA ALA A 345 7.83 15.56 19.95
C ALA A 345 9.07 14.83 19.43
N LEU A 346 9.02 13.49 19.44
CA LEU A 346 10.12 12.64 18.97
C LEU A 346 9.73 11.84 17.71
N VAL A 347 10.31 12.22 16.56
CA VAL A 347 9.98 11.63 15.24
C VAL A 347 11.20 10.92 14.66
N VAL A 348 11.35 9.62 14.97
CA VAL A 348 12.48 8.79 14.52
C VAL A 348 12.03 7.46 13.92
N GLY A 349 12.86 6.88 13.06
CA GLY A 349 12.52 5.66 12.28
C GLY A 349 12.04 4.46 13.11
N PRO A 350 12.82 3.96 14.10
CA PRO A 350 12.51 2.74 14.85
C PRO A 350 11.36 2.85 15.87
N ARG A 351 10.27 3.56 15.55
CA ARG A 351 9.04 3.65 16.36
C ARG A 351 7.86 3.08 15.59
N ARG A 352 6.80 2.66 16.29
CA ARG A 352 5.55 2.28 15.63
C ARG A 352 4.93 3.47 14.93
N ARG A 353 4.21 3.22 13.84
CA ARG A 353 3.67 4.29 12.99
C ARG A 353 2.59 5.11 13.66
N TRP A 354 1.68 4.48 14.39
CA TRP A 354 0.58 5.20 15.05
C TRP A 354 1.11 6.12 16.16
N GLU A 355 2.14 5.70 16.88
CA GLU A 355 2.85 6.54 17.86
C GLU A 355 3.47 7.75 17.16
N GLN A 356 4.16 7.54 16.03
CA GLN A 356 4.68 8.65 15.22
C GLN A 356 3.57 9.56 14.68
N ALA A 357 2.44 9.01 14.22
CA ALA A 357 1.32 9.80 13.71
C ALA A 357 0.72 10.72 14.79
N LEU A 358 0.62 10.23 16.03
CA LEU A 358 0.17 11.02 17.18
C LEU A 358 1.17 12.14 17.55
N GLU A 359 2.47 11.85 17.48
CA GLU A 359 3.53 12.86 17.67
C GLU A 359 3.53 13.92 16.55
N ARG A 360 3.07 13.54 15.37
CA ARG A 360 3.02 14.41 14.18
C ARG A 360 1.78 15.28 14.11
N SER A 361 0.67 14.86 14.72
CA SER A 361 -0.60 15.60 14.71
C SER A 361 -0.63 16.74 15.73
N ARG A 362 0.26 16.74 16.72
CA ARG A 362 0.44 17.86 17.66
C ARG A 362 1.34 18.95 17.06
N THR A 363 1.26 20.15 17.62
CA THR A 363 2.15 21.28 17.35
C THR A 363 2.98 21.60 18.61
N PRO A 364 4.06 20.85 18.87
CA PRO A 364 4.93 21.02 20.03
C PRO A 364 5.84 22.25 19.85
N ASP A 365 6.51 22.65 20.92
CA ASP A 365 7.54 23.70 20.85
C ASP A 365 8.75 23.23 20.03
N VAL A 366 9.13 21.96 20.20
CA VAL A 366 10.32 21.36 19.57
C VAL A 366 10.01 19.99 18.97
N TYR A 367 10.41 19.78 17.72
CA TYR A 367 10.49 18.45 17.12
C TYR A 367 11.94 17.96 17.15
N VAL A 368 12.19 16.83 17.80
CA VAL A 368 13.47 16.12 17.70
C VAL A 368 13.28 14.94 16.74
N ALA A 369 14.10 14.87 15.70
CA ALA A 369 13.90 13.91 14.64
C ALA A 369 15.18 13.40 13.99
N THR A 370 15.04 12.32 13.23
CA THR A 370 16.03 11.89 12.23
C THR A 370 15.55 12.26 10.82
N GLN A 371 16.10 11.59 9.78
CA GLN A 371 15.64 11.73 8.39
C GLN A 371 14.13 11.44 8.21
N ALA A 372 13.46 10.88 9.23
CA ALA A 372 12.02 10.66 9.25
C ALA A 372 11.19 11.95 9.07
N ILE A 373 11.75 13.13 9.37
CA ILE A 373 11.07 14.43 9.23
C ILE A 373 11.25 15.08 7.85
N GLU A 374 12.22 14.60 7.07
CA GLU A 374 12.47 15.10 5.72
C GLU A 374 11.25 14.87 4.82
N VAL A 375 10.32 14.00 5.21
CA VAL A 375 9.22 13.54 4.36
C VAL A 375 7.93 13.27 5.12
N GLY A 376 6.79 13.50 4.42
CA GLY A 376 5.47 12.99 4.82
C GLY A 376 4.81 13.79 5.93
N LEU A 377 5.18 15.07 6.01
CA LEU A 377 4.83 15.98 7.09
C LEU A 377 4.72 17.40 6.53
N ASP A 378 3.54 18.02 6.69
CA ASP A 378 3.32 19.45 6.40
C ASP A 378 3.84 20.34 7.55
N LEU A 379 5.13 20.18 7.88
CA LEU A 379 5.78 20.95 8.92
C LEU A 379 6.37 22.26 8.38
N ASP A 380 6.27 23.31 9.18
CA ASP A 380 6.75 24.65 8.89
C ASP A 380 7.51 25.24 10.09
N PHE A 381 8.80 24.87 10.20
CA PHE A 381 9.66 25.33 11.29
C PHE A 381 9.98 26.82 11.18
N GLY A 382 10.05 27.49 12.33
CA GLY A 382 10.62 28.84 12.42
C GLY A 382 12.13 28.86 12.61
N PHE A 383 12.72 27.72 13.00
CA PHE A 383 14.14 27.54 13.26
C PHE A 383 14.53 26.08 13.02
N LEU A 384 15.69 25.83 12.41
CA LEU A 384 16.19 24.48 12.16
C LEU A 384 17.60 24.31 12.72
N ILE A 385 17.81 23.30 13.56
CA ILE A 385 19.12 22.81 13.98
C ILE A 385 19.31 21.44 13.36
N THR A 386 20.43 21.19 12.68
CA THR A 386 20.63 19.92 12.01
C THR A 386 22.09 19.49 11.96
N ASP A 387 22.34 18.18 12.04
CA ASP A 387 23.65 17.63 11.65
C ASP A 387 23.92 17.91 10.17
N ILE A 388 25.19 18.11 9.81
CA ILE A 388 25.61 18.05 8.41
C ILE A 388 25.14 16.74 7.76
N ALA A 389 24.67 16.80 6.52
CA ALA A 389 24.20 15.64 5.76
C ALA A 389 24.57 15.81 4.28
N SER A 390 24.21 14.86 3.41
CA SER A 390 24.35 15.07 1.96
C SER A 390 23.61 16.34 1.52
N GLY A 391 24.08 16.98 0.45
CA GLY A 391 23.47 18.21 -0.06
C GLY A 391 21.97 18.05 -0.35
N SER A 392 21.59 16.92 -0.94
CA SER A 392 20.18 16.56 -1.20
C SER A 392 19.34 16.48 0.08
N ALA A 393 19.83 15.84 1.14
CA ALA A 393 19.12 15.76 2.43
C ALA A 393 18.99 17.14 3.09
N LEU A 394 20.04 17.96 3.07
CA LEU A 394 20.00 19.34 3.59
C LEU A 394 18.97 20.21 2.86
N ALA A 395 18.91 20.12 1.53
CA ALA A 395 17.90 20.82 0.73
C ALA A 395 16.47 20.38 1.10
N GLN A 396 16.25 19.09 1.36
CA GLN A 396 14.95 18.58 1.81
C GLN A 396 14.57 19.09 3.22
N ARG A 397 15.52 19.08 4.17
CA ARG A 397 15.33 19.64 5.53
C ARG A 397 15.01 21.14 5.47
N ALA A 398 15.75 21.91 4.67
CA ALA A 398 15.48 23.33 4.42
C ALA A 398 14.10 23.57 3.77
N GLY A 399 13.56 22.58 3.05
CA GLY A 399 12.20 22.58 2.52
C GLY A 399 11.09 22.52 3.58
N ARG A 400 11.43 22.29 4.86
CA ARG A 400 10.51 22.33 6.02
C ARG A 400 10.69 23.60 6.87
N LEU A 401 11.73 24.39 6.60
CA LEU A 401 12.01 25.66 7.27
C LEU A 401 11.30 26.80 6.55
N ASN A 402 10.45 27.56 7.23
CA ASN A 402 9.64 28.65 6.64
C ASN A 402 8.99 28.26 5.30
N ARG A 403 8.43 27.04 5.26
CA ARG A 403 7.79 26.41 4.09
C ARG A 403 6.62 27.24 3.56
N THR A 404 5.88 27.90 4.44
CA THR A 404 4.73 28.75 4.06
C THR A 404 5.16 30.13 3.57
N GLY A 405 6.39 30.56 3.86
CA GLY A 405 6.86 31.92 3.62
C GLY A 405 6.22 32.98 4.53
N ALA A 406 5.58 32.55 5.62
CA ALA A 406 4.91 33.45 6.58
C ALA A 406 5.90 34.30 7.39
N ARG A 407 7.14 33.83 7.58
CA ARG A 407 8.20 34.54 8.30
C ARG A 407 9.05 35.33 7.30
N GLU A 408 9.50 36.52 7.69
CA GLU A 408 10.40 37.35 6.87
C GLU A 408 11.74 36.63 6.60
N SER A 409 12.20 35.83 7.56
CA SER A 409 13.39 34.98 7.47
C SER A 409 13.28 33.83 8.48
N ALA A 410 13.98 32.73 8.24
CA ALA A 410 14.14 31.65 9.22
C ALA A 410 15.52 31.00 9.07
N PRO A 411 16.36 30.99 10.13
CA PRO A 411 17.73 30.49 10.04
C PRO A 411 17.82 28.96 10.14
N VAL A 412 18.84 28.40 9.49
CA VAL A 412 19.29 27.02 9.67
C VAL A 412 20.68 26.99 10.32
N HIS A 413 20.82 26.24 11.40
CA HIS A 413 22.07 26.00 12.10
C HIS A 413 22.55 24.58 11.79
N VAL A 414 23.70 24.47 11.12
CA VAL A 414 24.29 23.18 10.71
C VAL A 414 25.46 22.83 11.63
N LEU A 415 25.32 21.72 12.34
CA LEU A 415 26.36 21.13 13.21
C LEU A 415 27.37 20.39 12.33
N CYS A 416 28.58 20.92 12.24
CA CYS A 416 29.60 20.44 11.33
C CYS A 416 30.66 19.60 12.07
N PRO A 417 31.40 18.73 11.35
CA PRO A 417 32.45 17.93 11.96
C PRO A 417 33.58 18.81 12.50
N SER A 418 33.96 18.61 13.75
CA SER A 418 35.14 19.26 14.38
C SER A 418 36.47 18.62 13.95
N ALA A 419 36.41 17.46 13.28
CA ALA A 419 37.53 16.75 12.69
C ALA A 419 37.09 16.08 11.38
N ASP A 420 38.05 15.65 10.56
CA ASP A 420 37.76 15.02 9.28
C ASP A 420 36.84 13.79 9.44
N PRO A 421 35.71 13.74 8.69
CA PRO A 421 34.79 12.62 8.78
C PRO A 421 35.43 11.32 8.29
N THR A 422 35.15 10.23 8.99
CA THR A 422 35.48 8.85 8.60
C THR A 422 34.22 8.18 8.09
N ALA A 423 34.32 7.04 7.38
CA ALA A 423 33.13 6.27 6.98
C ALA A 423 32.18 5.97 8.16
N LYS A 424 32.74 5.68 9.34
CA LYS A 424 31.95 5.43 10.55
C LYS A 424 31.25 6.68 11.08
N THR A 425 31.82 7.87 10.94
CA THR A 425 31.23 9.12 11.46
C THR A 425 30.35 9.83 10.43
N ALA A 426 30.60 9.64 9.13
CA ALA A 426 29.78 10.12 8.02
C ALA A 426 28.45 9.36 7.87
N ALA A 427 28.43 8.07 8.25
CA ALA A 427 27.23 7.23 8.15
C ALA A 427 25.98 7.91 8.77
N PRO A 428 24.83 7.89 8.06
CA PRO A 428 24.50 7.03 6.91
C PRO A 428 24.95 7.55 5.53
N TYR A 429 25.68 8.66 5.47
CA TYR A 429 26.19 9.21 4.21
C TYR A 429 27.63 8.78 3.94
N GLU A 430 28.08 8.95 2.70
CA GLU A 430 29.49 8.78 2.37
C GLU A 430 30.32 9.98 2.84
N VAL A 431 31.63 9.75 3.05
CA VAL A 431 32.56 10.82 3.43
C VAL A 431 32.53 11.95 2.39
N GLN A 432 32.52 11.59 1.11
CA GLN A 432 32.49 12.56 0.01
C GLN A 432 31.21 13.41 0.03
N ASP A 433 30.05 12.80 0.33
CA ASP A 433 28.79 13.55 0.40
C ASP A 433 28.83 14.64 1.48
N ILE A 434 29.46 14.35 2.63
CA ILE A 434 29.63 15.31 3.72
C ILE A 434 30.62 16.41 3.34
N THR A 435 31.72 16.05 2.68
CA THR A 435 32.73 17.00 2.21
C THR A 435 32.15 17.97 1.17
N ASP A 436 31.48 17.44 0.14
CA ASP A 436 30.86 18.24 -0.92
C ASP A 436 29.75 19.14 -0.36
N ALA A 437 28.95 18.62 0.58
CA ALA A 437 27.93 19.41 1.25
C ALA A 437 28.52 20.54 2.10
N LEU A 438 29.64 20.31 2.79
CA LEU A 438 30.30 21.35 3.59
C LEU A 438 30.85 22.47 2.71
N GLU A 439 31.49 22.12 1.58
CA GLU A 439 31.98 23.11 0.61
C GLU A 439 30.82 23.93 0.05
N TRP A 440 29.75 23.27 -0.41
CA TRP A 440 28.56 23.94 -0.89
C TRP A 440 27.91 24.84 0.16
N LEU A 441 27.83 24.40 1.43
CA LEU A 441 27.25 25.18 2.51
C LEU A 441 28.08 26.41 2.90
N ARG A 442 29.42 26.39 2.72
CA ARG A 442 30.26 27.57 2.93
C ARG A 442 29.85 28.70 1.98
N ASP A 443 29.66 28.38 0.71
CA ASP A 443 29.16 29.35 -0.28
C ASP A 443 27.74 29.82 0.07
N ARG A 444 26.86 28.91 0.53
CA ARG A 444 25.49 29.28 0.94
C ARG A 444 25.43 30.13 2.20
N ALA A 445 26.40 30.00 3.12
CA ALA A 445 26.47 30.81 4.34
C ALA A 445 26.84 32.28 4.07
N GLU A 446 27.51 32.55 2.94
CA GLU A 446 27.82 33.92 2.50
C GLU A 446 26.65 34.60 1.76
N ASP A 447 25.71 33.81 1.23
CA ASP A 447 24.51 34.32 0.57
C ASP A 447 23.38 34.62 1.59
N PRO A 448 22.87 35.87 1.67
CA PRO A 448 21.75 36.22 2.52
C PRO A 448 20.48 35.37 2.27
N LYS A 449 20.27 34.89 1.04
CA LYS A 449 19.16 33.99 0.70
C LYS A 449 19.38 32.57 1.21
N GLY A 450 20.63 32.20 1.50
CA GLY A 450 21.05 30.91 2.02
C GLY A 450 20.51 29.74 1.22
N VAL A 451 19.65 28.93 1.85
CA VAL A 451 19.05 27.72 1.27
C VAL A 451 17.57 27.90 0.91
N SER A 452 17.15 29.12 0.55
CA SER A 452 15.81 29.36 -0.01
C SER A 452 15.59 28.56 -1.31
N PRO A 453 14.36 28.14 -1.65
CA PRO A 453 14.11 27.40 -2.88
C PRO A 453 14.61 28.09 -4.16
N ALA A 454 14.55 29.42 -4.25
CA ALA A 454 15.11 30.17 -5.36
C ALA A 454 16.64 30.07 -5.42
N ALA A 455 17.33 30.19 -4.28
CA ALA A 455 18.78 30.00 -4.19
C ALA A 455 19.20 28.56 -4.54
N LEU A 456 18.42 27.55 -4.14
CA LEU A 456 18.66 26.15 -4.47
C LEU A 456 18.43 25.83 -5.96
N LEU A 457 17.52 26.53 -6.63
CA LEU A 457 17.35 26.39 -8.08
C LEU A 457 18.55 26.98 -8.83
N GLU A 458 19.08 28.12 -8.37
CA GLU A 458 20.22 28.82 -9.00
C GLU A 458 21.56 28.13 -8.71
N HIS A 459 21.74 27.66 -7.47
CA HIS A 459 22.91 26.93 -7.01
C HIS A 459 22.48 25.59 -6.38
N PRO A 460 22.20 24.57 -7.22
CA PRO A 460 21.75 23.26 -6.76
C PRO A 460 22.67 22.63 -5.72
N ALA A 461 22.06 21.92 -4.77
CA ALA A 461 22.80 21.11 -3.83
C ALA A 461 23.54 19.98 -4.57
N PRO A 462 24.74 19.57 -4.10
CA PRO A 462 25.50 18.50 -4.72
C PRO A 462 24.71 17.19 -4.74
N SER A 463 24.77 16.48 -5.87
CA SER A 463 24.09 15.20 -6.07
C SER A 463 24.89 14.06 -5.45
N THR A 464 24.20 13.15 -4.75
CA THR A 464 24.79 11.91 -4.25
C THR A 464 25.21 10.99 -5.40
N ALA A 465 26.36 10.35 -5.28
CA ALA A 465 26.82 9.37 -6.25
C ALA A 465 25.80 8.22 -6.41
N PRO A 466 25.60 7.68 -7.62
CA PRO A 466 24.74 6.53 -7.78
C PRO A 466 25.30 5.31 -7.04
N ALA A 467 24.43 4.63 -6.28
CA ALA A 467 24.78 3.39 -5.60
C ALA A 467 25.15 2.25 -6.59
N ARG A 468 24.66 2.33 -7.83
CA ARG A 468 25.01 1.41 -8.92
C ARG A 468 25.51 2.18 -10.15
N PRO A 469 26.63 1.78 -10.77
CA PRO A 469 27.12 2.41 -11.99
C PRO A 469 26.26 2.08 -13.23
N VAL A 470 25.51 0.95 -13.20
CA VAL A 470 24.68 0.47 -14.31
C VAL A 470 23.32 0.03 -13.79
N LEU A 471 22.26 0.58 -14.39
CA LEU A 471 20.88 0.19 -14.16
C LEU A 471 20.51 -1.00 -15.06
N SER A 472 19.67 -1.89 -14.55
CA SER A 472 19.18 -3.05 -15.30
C SER A 472 17.98 -2.70 -16.15
N GLU A 473 17.93 -3.21 -17.38
CA GLU A 473 16.74 -3.14 -18.22
C GLU A 473 15.98 -4.47 -18.19
N ILE A 474 14.65 -4.39 -18.27
CA ILE A 474 13.81 -5.59 -18.43
C ILE A 474 13.68 -5.92 -19.92
N GLU A 475 14.12 -7.11 -20.31
CA GLU A 475 13.97 -7.62 -21.67
C GLU A 475 12.62 -8.30 -21.88
N ALA A 476 12.12 -8.31 -23.12
CA ALA A 476 10.84 -8.95 -23.47
C ALA A 476 10.80 -10.44 -23.08
N ALA A 477 11.90 -11.19 -23.29
CA ALA A 477 11.99 -12.59 -22.90
C ALA A 477 11.90 -12.78 -21.37
N ARG A 478 12.49 -11.87 -20.59
CA ARG A 478 12.40 -11.89 -19.13
C ARG A 478 11.00 -11.55 -18.65
N ALA A 479 10.37 -10.53 -19.25
CA ALA A 479 8.99 -10.19 -18.97
C ALA A 479 8.03 -11.36 -19.30
N ALA A 480 8.28 -12.10 -20.39
CA ALA A 480 7.49 -13.27 -20.76
C ALA A 480 7.55 -14.36 -19.68
N LEU A 481 8.75 -14.66 -19.16
CA LEU A 481 8.92 -15.56 -18.01
C LEU A 481 8.14 -15.07 -16.78
N PHE A 482 8.17 -13.77 -16.48
CA PHE A 482 7.44 -13.23 -15.33
C PHE A 482 5.93 -13.30 -15.54
N SER A 483 5.45 -13.20 -16.78
CA SER A 483 4.03 -13.27 -17.11
C SER A 483 3.39 -14.66 -16.88
N ARG A 484 4.19 -15.72 -16.67
CA ARG A 484 3.72 -17.07 -16.30
C ARG A 484 3.31 -17.15 -14.82
N THR A 485 2.28 -16.40 -14.42
CA THR A 485 1.88 -16.25 -13.01
C THR A 485 1.16 -17.45 -12.42
N SER A 486 0.69 -18.38 -13.26
CA SER A 486 -0.02 -19.60 -12.86
C SER A 486 0.88 -20.82 -12.66
N GLU A 487 2.17 -20.70 -13.00
CA GLU A 487 3.13 -21.80 -12.94
C GLU A 487 3.92 -21.78 -11.63
N ALA A 488 4.25 -22.97 -11.12
CA ALA A 488 5.16 -23.11 -9.99
C ALA A 488 6.61 -23.08 -10.50
N LEU A 489 7.25 -21.91 -10.41
CA LEU A 489 8.65 -21.76 -10.78
C LEU A 489 9.56 -22.44 -9.75
N ALA A 490 10.63 -23.09 -10.22
CA ALA A 490 11.63 -23.70 -9.34
C ALA A 490 12.33 -22.65 -8.44
N VAL A 491 12.48 -21.43 -8.94
CA VAL A 491 13.00 -20.27 -8.22
C VAL A 491 12.13 -19.07 -8.57
N GLU A 492 11.57 -18.42 -7.55
CA GLU A 492 10.84 -17.16 -7.75
C GLU A 492 11.83 -16.03 -8.14
N PRO A 493 11.50 -15.19 -9.13
CA PRO A 493 12.38 -14.10 -9.54
C PRO A 493 12.61 -13.08 -8.43
N ASP A 494 13.89 -12.81 -8.15
CA ASP A 494 14.28 -11.64 -7.36
C ASP A 494 14.17 -10.38 -8.22
N LEU A 495 13.25 -9.47 -7.86
CA LEU A 495 13.03 -8.24 -8.61
C LEU A 495 14.00 -7.12 -8.26
N THR A 496 14.87 -7.30 -7.26
CA THR A 496 15.78 -6.26 -6.74
C THR A 496 16.56 -5.57 -7.87
N LEU A 497 17.05 -6.35 -8.84
CA LEU A 497 17.78 -5.83 -10.00
C LEU A 497 17.02 -4.77 -10.80
N TRP A 498 15.69 -4.92 -10.94
CA TRP A 498 14.82 -4.03 -11.72
C TRP A 498 14.08 -2.99 -10.86
N LEU A 499 14.16 -3.06 -9.53
CA LEU A 499 13.41 -2.15 -8.65
C LEU A 499 14.30 -1.20 -7.85
N ARG A 500 15.55 -1.58 -7.52
CA ARG A 500 16.37 -0.84 -6.54
C ARG A 500 17.66 -0.24 -7.10
N ASP A 501 17.92 1.00 -6.68
CA ASP A 501 19.15 1.75 -6.98
C ASP A 501 20.38 1.18 -6.26
N SER A 502 20.19 0.49 -5.14
CA SER A 502 21.23 -0.23 -4.42
C SER A 502 20.91 -1.73 -4.37
N LEU A 503 21.93 -2.56 -4.57
CA LEU A 503 21.87 -4.00 -4.31
C LEU A 503 22.32 -4.34 -2.89
N ASP A 504 22.88 -3.37 -2.17
CA ASP A 504 23.19 -3.53 -0.76
C ASP A 504 21.87 -3.69 -0.01
N ALA A 505 21.79 -4.77 0.75
CA ALA A 505 20.61 -5.16 1.49
C ALA A 505 20.29 -4.17 2.62
N GLU A 506 19.72 -3.02 2.33
CA GLU A 506 18.91 -2.30 3.31
C GLU A 506 17.53 -2.95 3.36
N THR A 507 17.51 -4.04 4.12
CA THR A 507 16.39 -4.94 4.19
C THR A 507 15.71 -4.71 5.52
N ASP A 508 14.79 -3.75 5.51
CA ASP A 508 13.89 -3.53 6.63
C ASP A 508 13.15 -4.84 6.93
N VAL A 509 13.15 -5.19 8.21
CA VAL A 509 12.29 -6.19 8.80
C VAL A 509 11.34 -5.48 9.76
N ALA A 510 10.16 -6.08 9.96
CA ALA A 510 9.18 -5.58 10.91
C ALA A 510 9.32 -6.37 12.21
N VAL A 511 9.49 -5.70 13.34
CA VAL A 511 9.49 -6.34 14.67
C VAL A 511 8.16 -6.06 15.35
N VAL A 512 7.51 -7.10 15.85
CA VAL A 512 6.23 -6.99 16.57
C VAL A 512 6.37 -7.66 17.92
N GLY A 513 6.08 -6.92 18.99
CA GLY A 513 5.92 -7.50 20.32
C GLY A 513 4.53 -8.13 20.45
N ARG A 514 4.49 -9.41 20.85
CA ARG A 514 3.25 -10.16 21.09
C ARG A 514 3.31 -10.81 22.47
N ARG A 515 2.20 -10.80 23.20
CA ARG A 515 2.02 -11.62 24.40
C ARG A 515 1.91 -13.07 23.94
N LEU A 516 2.91 -13.88 24.29
CA LEU A 516 3.02 -15.28 23.87
C LEU A 516 2.75 -16.21 25.06
N PRO A 517 2.01 -17.33 24.87
CA PRO A 517 1.72 -18.30 25.92
C PRO A 517 2.99 -18.88 26.58
N ARG A 518 2.91 -19.11 27.90
CA ARG A 518 4.01 -19.69 28.69
C ARG A 518 3.57 -20.91 29.50
N LEU A 519 4.55 -21.75 29.79
CA LEU A 519 4.56 -22.91 30.67
C LEU A 519 5.16 -22.44 32.02
N GLY A 520 4.41 -22.57 33.10
CA GLY A 520 4.76 -22.24 34.49
C GLY A 520 4.30 -20.86 34.96
N GLU A 521 3.81 -20.76 36.21
CA GLU A 521 3.52 -19.49 36.89
C GLU A 521 4.79 -18.64 37.16
N ASP A 522 5.95 -19.31 37.27
CA ASP A 522 7.28 -18.70 37.50
C ASP A 522 8.12 -18.63 36.21
N ALA A 523 7.48 -18.48 35.03
CA ALA A 523 8.19 -18.25 33.78
C ALA A 523 8.88 -16.88 33.81
N GLY A 524 10.04 -16.83 34.46
CA GLY A 524 10.86 -15.64 34.68
C GLY A 524 11.33 -14.97 33.38
N GLU A 525 12.21 -13.98 33.53
CA GLU A 525 12.73 -13.14 32.43
C GLU A 525 13.55 -13.89 31.37
N ASP A 526 13.64 -15.22 31.40
CA ASP A 526 14.53 -16.05 30.55
C ASP A 526 13.84 -16.77 29.39
N TRP A 527 12.53 -16.58 29.20
CA TRP A 527 11.73 -17.13 28.09
C TRP A 527 11.77 -18.66 27.89
N SER A 528 12.41 -19.42 28.78
CA SER A 528 12.54 -20.88 28.65
C SER A 528 11.21 -21.61 28.80
N GLY A 529 10.21 -20.94 29.36
CA GLY A 529 8.83 -21.40 29.46
C GLY A 529 7.95 -21.08 28.26
N LEU A 530 8.43 -20.55 27.13
CA LEU A 530 7.52 -20.27 25.99
C LEU A 530 6.92 -21.56 25.41
N ASP A 531 5.59 -21.61 25.33
CA ASP A 531 4.89 -22.67 24.61
C ASP A 531 4.94 -22.37 23.11
N GLN A 532 5.84 -23.05 22.40
CA GLN A 532 6.07 -22.81 20.98
C GLN A 532 4.85 -23.16 20.11
N ALA A 533 4.12 -24.23 20.47
CA ALA A 533 2.98 -24.70 19.68
C ALA A 533 1.80 -23.73 19.82
N GLU A 534 1.46 -23.35 21.05
CA GLU A 534 0.40 -22.38 21.32
C GLU A 534 0.77 -20.98 20.84
N SER A 535 2.05 -20.58 20.93
CA SER A 535 2.54 -19.33 20.33
C SER A 535 2.35 -19.30 18.82
N ALA A 536 2.71 -20.38 18.11
CA ALA A 536 2.52 -20.46 16.66
C ALA A 536 1.03 -20.48 16.27
N ALA A 537 0.19 -21.16 17.06
CA ALA A 537 -1.25 -21.21 16.86
C ALA A 537 -1.90 -19.83 17.09
N LEU A 538 -1.52 -19.13 18.16
CA LEU A 538 -1.97 -17.77 18.44
C LEU A 538 -1.54 -16.81 17.32
N LEU A 539 -0.28 -16.85 16.87
CA LEU A 539 0.21 -15.99 15.78
C LEU A 539 -0.46 -16.31 14.43
N THR A 540 -0.92 -17.54 14.22
CA THR A 540 -1.69 -17.93 13.02
C THR A 540 -3.12 -17.39 13.09
N THR A 541 -3.71 -17.39 14.29
CA THR A 541 -5.08 -16.92 14.57
C THR A 541 -5.17 -15.40 14.63
N ALA A 542 -4.17 -14.76 15.24
CA ALA A 542 -4.00 -13.32 15.37
C ALA A 542 -2.67 -12.84 14.74
N PRO A 543 -2.52 -12.95 13.41
CA PRO A 543 -1.32 -12.49 12.73
C PRO A 543 -1.09 -10.99 12.97
N PRO A 544 0.19 -10.58 13.08
CA PRO A 544 0.54 -9.20 13.34
C PRO A 544 -0.07 -8.24 12.33
N GLN A 545 -0.50 -7.11 12.87
CA GLN A 545 -1.06 -6.00 12.14
C GLN A 545 0.00 -4.89 11.95
N PRO A 546 -0.16 -4.05 10.93
CA PRO A 546 0.86 -3.06 10.56
C PRO A 546 1.13 -1.99 11.62
N HIS A 547 0.11 -1.64 12.41
CA HIS A 547 0.25 -0.67 13.48
C HIS A 547 1.14 -1.21 14.62
N GLU A 548 1.31 -2.52 14.73
CA GLU A 548 2.09 -3.16 15.78
C GLU A 548 3.61 -3.12 15.52
N ALA A 549 4.00 -2.89 14.26
CA ALA A 549 5.34 -3.10 13.76
C ALA A 549 6.29 -1.91 14.03
N TYR A 550 7.44 -2.23 14.60
CA TYR A 550 8.65 -1.40 14.60
C TYR A 550 9.47 -1.69 13.34
N PRO A 551 9.80 -0.68 12.51
CA PRO A 551 10.72 -0.86 11.39
C PRO A 551 12.17 -0.87 11.89
N VAL A 552 12.96 -1.84 11.44
CA VAL A 552 14.39 -1.93 11.77
C VAL A 552 15.15 -2.64 10.64
N THR A 553 16.42 -2.32 10.45
CA THR A 553 17.26 -3.05 9.49
C THR A 553 17.59 -4.45 10.01
N LEU A 554 17.70 -5.43 9.11
CA LEU A 554 18.06 -6.81 9.48
C LEU A 554 19.38 -6.90 10.25
N SER A 555 20.39 -6.13 9.84
CA SER A 555 21.69 -6.08 10.53
C SER A 555 21.54 -5.62 11.98
N ARG A 556 20.75 -4.57 12.21
CA ARG A 556 20.48 -4.05 13.55
C ARG A 556 19.60 -5.00 14.36
N LEU A 557 18.61 -5.65 13.75
CA LEU A 557 17.82 -6.67 14.44
C LEU A 557 18.68 -7.84 14.90
N ARG A 558 19.60 -8.32 14.06
CA ARG A 558 20.52 -9.40 14.45
C ARG A 558 21.38 -8.99 15.65
N LEU A 559 21.89 -7.76 15.68
CA LEU A 559 22.62 -7.21 16.84
C LEU A 559 21.73 -7.13 18.09
N LEU A 560 20.48 -6.71 17.94
CA LEU A 560 19.51 -6.64 19.03
C LEU A 560 19.20 -8.03 19.62
N LEU A 561 18.97 -9.03 18.76
CA LEU A 561 18.57 -10.38 19.16
C LEU A 561 19.74 -11.24 19.70
N ALA A 562 20.96 -11.03 19.20
CA ALA A 562 22.17 -11.74 19.62
C ALA A 562 22.63 -11.41 21.05
N GLY A 563 21.95 -10.47 21.73
CA GLY A 563 22.18 -10.15 23.14
C GLY A 563 22.96 -8.86 23.34
N GLY A 564 22.29 -7.72 23.14
CA GLY A 564 22.78 -6.44 23.65
C GLY A 564 22.94 -6.47 25.17
N ARG A 565 24.17 -6.28 25.68
CA ARG A 565 24.60 -6.14 27.10
C ARG A 565 24.12 -7.17 28.16
N ARG A 566 23.12 -8.02 27.90
CA ARG A 566 22.50 -8.99 28.84
C ARG A 566 22.84 -10.46 28.57
N GLY A 567 23.53 -10.77 27.46
CA GLY A 567 24.12 -12.10 27.21
C GLY A 567 23.13 -13.25 27.01
N ARG A 568 21.88 -12.97 26.60
CA ARG A 568 20.84 -14.00 26.35
C ARG A 568 20.16 -13.76 25.00
N ALA A 569 19.97 -14.83 24.23
CA ALA A 569 19.26 -14.79 22.95
C ALA A 569 17.76 -14.58 23.16
N THR A 570 17.16 -13.68 22.39
CA THR A 570 15.70 -13.45 22.44
C THR A 570 15.01 -14.35 21.43
N PRO A 571 13.97 -15.11 21.82
CA PRO A 571 13.22 -15.96 20.89
C PRO A 571 12.48 -15.09 19.88
N ALA A 572 12.54 -15.50 18.61
CA ALA A 572 11.96 -14.78 17.49
C ALA A 572 11.17 -15.76 16.61
N PHE A 573 9.91 -15.45 16.32
CA PHE A 573 9.08 -16.21 15.39
C PHE A 573 9.02 -15.47 14.05
N VAL A 574 9.18 -16.20 12.96
CA VAL A 574 8.98 -15.67 11.60
C VAL A 574 7.95 -16.49 10.86
N ARG A 575 7.26 -15.85 9.93
CA ARG A 575 6.28 -16.52 9.07
C ARG A 575 6.96 -17.13 7.86
N ARG A 576 6.71 -18.42 7.62
CA ARG A 576 7.15 -19.17 6.44
C ARG A 576 5.92 -19.80 5.79
N GLY A 577 5.49 -19.25 4.65
CA GLY A 577 4.22 -19.62 4.01
C GLY A 577 3.02 -19.35 4.93
N ARG A 578 2.32 -20.41 5.36
CA ARG A 578 1.16 -20.33 6.27
C ARG A 578 1.48 -20.64 7.74
N GLN A 579 2.73 -20.90 8.09
CA GLN A 579 3.13 -21.31 9.44
C GLN A 579 4.08 -20.31 10.09
N TRP A 580 4.02 -20.23 11.42
CA TRP A 580 4.96 -19.48 12.25
C TRP A 580 5.97 -20.45 12.85
N THR A 581 7.25 -20.13 12.68
CA THR A 581 8.36 -20.96 13.15
C THR A 581 9.28 -20.15 14.04
N LEU A 582 9.65 -20.70 15.19
CA LEU A 582 10.72 -20.15 16.02
C LEU A 582 12.04 -20.26 15.26
N VAL A 583 12.79 -19.18 15.18
CA VAL A 583 14.07 -19.13 14.49
C VAL A 583 15.20 -18.70 15.41
N ASP A 584 16.35 -19.30 15.16
CA ASP A 584 17.61 -18.85 15.73
C ASP A 584 18.13 -17.66 14.90
N PRO A 585 18.37 -16.48 15.51
CA PRO A 585 18.90 -15.31 14.82
C PRO A 585 20.26 -15.54 14.14
N GLU A 586 21.04 -16.52 14.59
CA GLU A 586 22.42 -16.77 14.12
C GLU A 586 22.54 -17.96 13.14
N ALA A 587 21.49 -18.76 12.95
CA ALA A 587 21.55 -19.94 12.10
C ALA A 587 21.50 -19.61 10.59
N SER A 588 22.49 -20.10 9.83
CA SER A 588 22.52 -19.97 8.36
C SER A 588 21.51 -20.93 7.72
N GLY A 589 20.62 -20.39 6.88
CA GLY A 589 19.59 -21.14 6.13
C GLY A 589 18.21 -21.21 6.79
N HIS A 590 18.10 -20.98 8.10
CA HIS A 590 16.83 -20.93 8.86
C HIS A 590 16.63 -19.62 9.64
N GLY A 591 17.52 -18.65 9.49
CA GLY A 591 17.47 -17.36 10.18
C GLY A 591 16.48 -16.35 9.58
N ILE A 592 16.49 -15.16 10.17
CA ILE A 592 15.68 -14.01 9.74
C ILE A 592 16.23 -13.47 8.40
N VAL A 593 15.32 -13.25 7.45
CA VAL A 593 15.62 -12.75 6.10
C VAL A 593 14.95 -11.39 5.86
N PRO A 594 15.43 -10.62 4.87
CA PRO A 594 14.78 -9.40 4.39
C PRO A 594 13.27 -9.51 4.21
N GLY A 595 12.50 -8.53 4.68
CA GLY A 595 11.04 -8.49 4.51
C GLY A 595 10.24 -9.34 5.49
N ASP A 596 10.91 -10.09 6.38
CA ASP A 596 10.25 -10.84 7.45
C ASP A 596 9.49 -9.93 8.42
N VAL A 597 8.34 -10.42 8.87
CA VAL A 597 7.71 -9.97 10.12
C VAL A 597 8.19 -10.89 11.22
N VAL A 598 8.91 -10.32 12.18
CA VAL A 598 9.54 -11.00 13.31
C VAL A 598 8.72 -10.72 14.57
N CYS A 599 8.10 -11.75 15.11
CA CYS A 599 7.37 -11.69 16.37
C CYS A 599 8.29 -12.05 17.53
N VAL A 600 8.34 -11.19 18.53
CA VAL A 600 9.14 -11.34 19.75
C VAL A 600 8.21 -11.24 20.97
N PRO A 601 8.62 -11.75 22.14
CA PRO A 601 7.87 -11.53 23.38
C PRO A 601 7.67 -10.03 23.64
N HIS A 602 6.44 -9.65 23.98
CA HIS A 602 6.07 -8.24 24.21
C HIS A 602 6.91 -7.54 25.30
N ASP A 603 7.39 -8.29 26.28
CA ASP A 603 8.15 -7.84 27.43
C ASP A 603 9.67 -7.88 27.19
N TRP A 604 10.10 -8.10 25.95
CA TRP A 604 11.47 -7.88 25.54
C TRP A 604 11.86 -6.41 25.76
N ALA A 605 12.78 -6.16 26.69
CA ALA A 605 13.32 -4.83 26.97
C ALA A 605 14.28 -4.39 25.86
N ALA A 606 13.75 -3.67 24.88
CA ALA A 606 14.50 -3.21 23.71
C ALA A 606 14.09 -1.81 23.24
N THR A 607 13.29 -1.09 24.04
CA THR A 607 12.84 0.27 23.69
C THR A 607 13.27 1.33 24.71
N HIS A 608 13.34 2.58 24.24
CA HIS A 608 13.42 3.80 25.05
C HIS A 608 12.44 4.81 24.47
N HIS A 609 11.46 5.27 25.24
CA HIS A 609 10.38 6.14 24.76
C HIS A 609 9.72 5.60 23.48
N HIS A 610 9.43 4.30 23.47
CA HIS A 610 8.89 3.59 22.31
C HIS A 610 9.77 3.63 21.05
N VAL A 611 11.09 3.82 21.18
CA VAL A 611 12.06 3.67 20.09
C VAL A 611 12.85 2.38 20.28
N LEU A 612 12.83 1.49 19.29
CA LEU A 612 13.61 0.25 19.31
C LEU A 612 15.11 0.53 19.17
N VAL A 613 15.88 0.25 20.23
CA VAL A 613 17.31 0.56 20.35
C VAL A 613 18.07 -0.49 21.17
N GLU A 614 19.39 -0.59 20.94
CA GLU A 614 20.24 -1.65 21.51
C GLU A 614 20.39 -1.60 23.02
N ASP A 615 20.31 -0.42 23.61
CA ASP A 615 20.40 -0.20 25.05
C ASP A 615 19.02 0.03 25.69
N GLY A 616 17.94 -0.29 24.98
CA GLY A 616 16.56 -0.16 25.44
C GLY A 616 16.31 -0.87 26.77
N GLN A 617 15.56 -0.25 27.67
CA GLN A 617 15.20 -0.83 28.97
C GLN A 617 13.69 -0.99 29.17
N GLU A 618 12.89 -0.47 28.23
CA GLU A 618 11.43 -0.55 28.24
C GLU A 618 10.96 -1.69 27.32
N PRO A 619 9.84 -2.36 27.66
CA PRO A 619 9.30 -3.45 26.87
C PRO A 619 8.85 -2.99 25.47
N VAL A 620 9.01 -3.84 24.45
CA VAL A 620 8.48 -3.59 23.10
C VAL A 620 6.95 -3.37 23.12
N GLY A 621 6.25 -4.03 24.05
CA GLY A 621 4.80 -3.96 24.26
C GLY A 621 3.99 -4.79 23.26
N ASP A 622 2.75 -5.10 23.61
CA ASP A 622 1.75 -5.72 22.72
C ASP A 622 0.65 -4.68 22.47
N VAL A 623 0.36 -4.39 21.21
CA VAL A 623 -0.57 -3.34 20.80
C VAL A 623 -1.57 -3.84 19.76
N LEU A 624 -1.91 -5.14 19.79
CA LEU A 624 -2.96 -5.72 18.94
C LEU A 624 -4.29 -4.94 19.03
N ASP A 625 -4.58 -4.47 20.25
CA ASP A 625 -5.75 -3.67 20.59
C ASP A 625 -5.27 -2.42 21.35
N PRO A 626 -4.97 -1.32 20.64
CA PRO A 626 -4.40 -0.13 21.26
C PRO A 626 -5.46 0.57 22.12
N ARG A 627 -5.15 0.68 23.41
CA ARG A 627 -5.97 1.32 24.43
C ARG A 627 -5.18 2.43 25.10
N SER A 628 -5.85 3.50 25.51
CA SER A 628 -5.28 4.52 26.37
C SER A 628 -4.98 3.96 27.77
N PRO A 629 -4.17 4.66 28.59
CA PRO A 629 -3.80 4.19 29.93
C PRO A 629 -4.97 3.94 30.89
N ASP A 630 -6.12 4.55 30.64
CA ASP A 630 -7.37 4.38 31.38
C ASP A 630 -8.25 3.21 30.85
N GLY A 631 -7.77 2.48 29.83
CA GLY A 631 -8.45 1.33 29.22
C GLY A 631 -9.41 1.69 28.08
N THR A 632 -9.56 2.98 27.76
CA THR A 632 -10.42 3.43 26.65
C THR A 632 -9.81 2.99 25.32
N MET A 633 -10.64 2.47 24.41
CA MET A 633 -10.19 2.06 23.09
C MET A 633 -9.80 3.29 22.26
N LEU A 634 -8.59 3.29 21.69
CA LEU A 634 -8.16 4.38 20.82
C LEU A 634 -8.82 4.22 19.44
N SER A 635 -9.43 5.31 18.94
CA SER A 635 -9.93 5.33 17.56
C SER A 635 -8.74 5.32 16.60
N LEU A 636 -8.51 4.19 15.94
CA LEU A 636 -7.55 4.07 14.84
C LEU A 636 -8.28 4.28 13.51
N GLU A 637 -8.61 5.54 13.18
CA GLU A 637 -9.10 5.91 11.85
C GLU A 637 -8.21 5.44 10.66
N PRO A 638 -6.89 5.15 10.79
CA PRO A 638 -6.10 4.60 9.68
C PRO A 638 -6.24 3.07 9.50
N VAL A 639 -6.88 2.35 10.42
CA VAL A 639 -7.09 0.90 10.28
C VAL A 639 -8.53 0.72 9.80
N LYS A 640 -8.72 0.69 8.47
CA LYS A 640 -9.97 0.22 7.84
C LYS A 640 -10.45 -0.99 8.65
N ALA A 641 -11.67 -0.91 9.17
CA ALA A 641 -12.22 -1.82 10.18
C ALA A 641 -12.41 -3.27 9.70
N SER A 642 -11.81 -3.67 8.58
CA SER A 642 -12.13 -4.91 7.87
C SER A 642 -11.84 -6.17 8.69
N ARG A 643 -10.82 -6.18 9.57
CA ARG A 643 -10.51 -7.31 10.47
C ARG A 643 -9.86 -6.85 11.79
N ARG A 644 -10.61 -6.78 12.89
CA ARG A 644 -10.09 -6.46 14.25
C ARG A 644 -10.01 -7.71 15.12
N ARG A 645 -9.08 -7.78 16.08
CA ARG A 645 -8.91 -8.94 16.98
C ARG A 645 -8.67 -8.54 18.43
N VAL A 646 -9.32 -9.24 19.37
CA VAL A 646 -9.15 -9.09 20.82
C VAL A 646 -8.68 -10.42 21.40
N VAL A 647 -7.65 -10.41 22.26
CA VAL A 647 -7.02 -11.62 22.80
C VAL A 647 -7.02 -11.62 24.32
N PHE A 648 -7.47 -12.73 24.92
CA PHE A 648 -7.35 -13.04 26.34
C PHE A 648 -6.42 -14.24 26.51
N MET A 649 -5.59 -14.24 27.55
CA MET A 649 -4.60 -15.29 27.80
C MET A 649 -4.55 -15.69 29.26
N THR A 650 -4.27 -16.97 29.54
CA THR A 650 -4.04 -17.47 30.90
C THR A 650 -2.80 -16.84 31.52
N GLY A 651 -2.85 -16.55 32.82
CA GLY A 651 -1.72 -15.97 33.57
C GLY A 651 -1.35 -14.53 33.22
N VAL A 652 -2.06 -13.87 32.30
CA VAL A 652 -1.70 -12.54 31.80
C VAL A 652 -2.81 -11.54 32.09
N ALA A 653 -2.50 -10.50 32.86
CA ALA A 653 -3.45 -9.43 33.18
C ALA A 653 -3.93 -8.71 31.90
N SER A 654 -5.25 -8.52 31.82
CA SER A 654 -5.90 -7.79 30.71
C SER A 654 -6.28 -6.38 31.18
N PRO A 655 -5.80 -5.30 30.54
CA PRO A 655 -6.10 -3.93 30.96
C PRO A 655 -7.61 -3.69 31.10
N GLY A 656 -8.05 -3.14 32.23
CA GLY A 656 -9.48 -2.87 32.47
C GLY A 656 -10.36 -4.09 32.75
N VAL A 657 -9.80 -5.31 32.81
CA VAL A 657 -10.55 -6.54 33.11
C VAL A 657 -10.06 -7.13 34.42
N GLN A 658 -11.00 -7.40 35.33
CA GLN A 658 -10.67 -8.04 36.61
C GLN A 658 -10.26 -9.50 36.38
N ASP A 659 -9.26 -9.95 37.13
CA ASP A 659 -8.58 -11.22 36.82
C ASP A 659 -9.51 -12.45 36.87
N HIS A 660 -10.48 -12.46 37.79
CA HIS A 660 -11.47 -13.53 37.89
C HIS A 660 -12.41 -13.58 36.67
N LEU A 661 -12.74 -12.45 36.05
CA LEU A 661 -13.58 -12.38 34.85
C LEU A 661 -12.83 -12.93 33.63
N ARG A 662 -11.54 -12.58 33.51
CA ARG A 662 -10.63 -13.16 32.51
C ARG A 662 -10.51 -14.68 32.68
N CYS A 663 -10.25 -15.16 33.89
CA CYS A 663 -10.16 -16.60 34.17
C CYS A 663 -11.47 -17.33 33.81
N SER A 664 -12.62 -16.77 34.21
CA SER A 664 -13.93 -17.35 33.91
C SER A 664 -14.20 -17.49 32.41
N LEU A 665 -13.86 -16.47 31.62
CA LEU A 665 -13.96 -16.52 30.15
C LEU A 665 -13.10 -17.64 29.54
N LEU A 666 -11.84 -17.76 29.98
CA LEU A 666 -10.92 -18.79 29.49
C LEU A 666 -11.38 -20.20 29.86
N GLU A 667 -11.97 -20.38 31.04
CA GLU A 667 -12.57 -21.65 31.48
C GLU A 667 -13.79 -22.03 30.64
N ILE A 668 -14.70 -21.07 30.42
CA ILE A 668 -15.93 -21.29 29.64
C ILE A 668 -15.56 -21.69 28.21
N CYS A 669 -14.69 -20.94 27.55
CA CYS A 669 -14.31 -21.21 26.17
C CYS A 669 -13.66 -22.60 26.03
N ALA A 670 -12.82 -22.98 26.98
CA ALA A 670 -12.20 -24.29 26.99
C ALA A 670 -13.22 -25.42 27.25
N GLY A 671 -14.18 -25.19 28.14
CA GLY A 671 -15.28 -26.13 28.39
C GLY A 671 -16.20 -26.31 27.18
N LEU A 672 -16.56 -25.22 26.49
CA LEU A 672 -17.35 -25.26 25.25
C LEU A 672 -16.63 -26.04 24.14
N GLN A 673 -15.32 -25.80 23.98
CA GLN A 673 -14.48 -26.53 23.02
C GLN A 673 -14.42 -28.04 23.34
N GLU A 674 -14.29 -28.41 24.61
CA GLU A 674 -14.27 -29.82 25.03
C GLU A 674 -15.62 -30.52 24.85
N ALA A 675 -16.72 -29.78 25.03
CA ALA A 675 -18.07 -30.27 24.82
C ALA A 675 -18.49 -30.32 23.34
N ASP A 676 -17.61 -29.97 22.40
CA ASP A 676 -17.89 -29.85 20.95
C ASP A 676 -19.08 -28.91 20.65
N VAL A 677 -19.29 -27.91 21.52
CA VAL A 677 -20.29 -26.87 21.32
C VAL A 677 -19.71 -25.81 20.37
N PRO A 678 -20.46 -25.36 19.35
CA PRO A 678 -19.97 -24.32 18.45
C PRO A 678 -19.48 -23.08 19.21
N LEU A 679 -18.21 -22.70 19.01
CA LEU A 679 -17.59 -21.53 19.60
C LEU A 679 -18.02 -20.27 18.84
N THR A 680 -19.09 -19.65 19.33
CA THR A 680 -19.70 -18.45 18.75
C THR A 680 -19.85 -17.41 19.84
N LEU A 681 -19.93 -16.11 19.49
CA LEU A 681 -20.16 -15.08 20.49
C LEU A 681 -21.45 -15.34 21.32
N PRO A 682 -22.60 -15.76 20.73
CA PRO A 682 -23.78 -16.14 21.50
C PRO A 682 -23.55 -17.28 22.50
N SER A 683 -22.87 -18.36 22.12
CA SER A 683 -22.65 -19.49 23.04
C SER A 683 -21.71 -19.14 24.19
N VAL A 684 -20.74 -18.26 23.97
CA VAL A 684 -19.87 -17.74 25.03
C VAL A 684 -20.63 -16.79 25.97
N LEU A 685 -21.47 -15.91 25.43
CA LEU A 685 -22.28 -14.97 26.23
C LEU A 685 -23.32 -15.69 27.09
N ASP A 686 -24.00 -16.70 26.55
CA ASP A 686 -24.97 -17.54 27.27
C ASP A 686 -24.32 -18.22 28.48
N ALA A 687 -23.17 -18.87 28.27
CA ALA A 687 -22.40 -19.51 29.35
C ALA A 687 -21.83 -18.52 30.38
N LEU A 688 -21.53 -17.28 29.99
CA LEU A 688 -21.15 -16.22 30.93
C LEU A 688 -22.36 -15.67 31.70
N ASP A 689 -23.54 -15.64 31.09
CA ASP A 689 -24.78 -15.18 31.71
C ASP A 689 -25.22 -16.11 32.85
N ASP A 690 -25.03 -17.43 32.66
CA ASP A 690 -25.19 -18.43 33.73
C ASP A 690 -24.33 -18.13 34.97
N ARG A 691 -23.21 -17.41 34.80
CA ARG A 691 -22.32 -16.96 35.88
C ARG A 691 -22.59 -15.51 36.34
N GLY A 692 -23.54 -14.80 35.73
CA GLY A 692 -23.81 -13.37 35.98
C GLY A 692 -22.71 -12.44 35.47
N GLN A 693 -21.96 -12.86 34.45
CA GLN A 693 -20.72 -12.22 33.98
C GLN A 693 -20.76 -11.83 32.49
N SER A 694 -21.89 -11.90 31.81
CA SER A 694 -22.00 -11.55 30.37
C SER A 694 -21.80 -10.05 30.08
N ALA A 695 -22.22 -9.18 31.01
CA ALA A 695 -22.27 -7.72 30.81
C ALA A 695 -20.89 -7.07 30.63
N TRP A 696 -19.85 -7.53 31.35
CA TRP A 696 -18.52 -6.93 31.23
C TRP A 696 -17.88 -7.24 29.88
N LEU A 697 -18.06 -8.45 29.34
CA LEU A 697 -17.47 -8.83 28.06
C LEU A 697 -18.10 -8.00 26.93
N THR A 698 -19.42 -7.85 27.00
CA THR A 698 -20.21 -7.00 26.09
C THR A 698 -19.73 -5.55 26.14
N ALA A 699 -19.50 -5.00 27.33
CA ALA A 699 -18.98 -3.64 27.51
C ALA A 699 -17.50 -3.52 27.08
N TYR A 700 -16.69 -4.56 27.30
CA TYR A 700 -15.26 -4.58 27.00
C TYR A 700 -14.97 -4.64 25.50
N LEU A 701 -15.80 -5.38 24.76
CA LEU A 701 -15.86 -5.35 23.29
C LEU A 701 -16.59 -4.09 22.76
N GLY A 702 -16.84 -3.08 23.61
CA GLY A 702 -17.80 -1.98 23.45
C GLY A 702 -17.78 -1.21 22.11
N GLN A 703 -18.98 -0.69 21.76
CA GLN A 703 -19.48 -0.17 20.47
C GLN A 703 -19.95 -1.21 19.43
N TRP A 704 -19.61 -2.50 19.56
CA TRP A 704 -19.96 -3.52 18.55
C TRP A 704 -21.12 -4.45 18.92
N ALA A 705 -21.55 -4.40 20.18
CA ALA A 705 -22.76 -5.07 20.66
C ALA A 705 -24.02 -4.19 20.53
N ASP A 706 -23.91 -3.04 19.84
CA ASP A 706 -25.09 -2.36 19.32
C ASP A 706 -25.78 -3.32 18.32
N PRO A 707 -27.08 -3.64 18.51
CA PRO A 707 -27.82 -4.50 17.60
C PRO A 707 -27.69 -4.10 16.12
N ASP A 708 -27.54 -2.80 15.82
CA ASP A 708 -27.38 -2.27 14.46
C ASP A 708 -25.95 -2.47 13.90
N LEU A 709 -24.94 -2.66 14.76
CA LEU A 709 -23.55 -2.93 14.36
C LEU A 709 -23.25 -4.44 14.32
N ALA A 710 -23.88 -5.25 15.19
CA ALA A 710 -23.84 -6.71 15.10
C ALA A 710 -24.42 -7.24 13.78
N ALA A 711 -25.29 -6.47 13.12
CA ALA A 711 -25.76 -6.75 11.76
C ALA A 711 -24.70 -6.48 10.66
N ARG A 712 -23.64 -5.73 10.96
CA ARG A 712 -22.58 -5.33 10.02
C ARG A 712 -21.30 -6.17 10.11
N PHE A 713 -21.05 -6.84 11.24
CA PHE A 713 -19.82 -7.58 11.49
C PHE A 713 -20.08 -9.03 11.94
N ASP A 714 -19.35 -9.99 11.37
CA ASP A 714 -19.31 -11.39 11.83
C ASP A 714 -18.22 -11.55 12.91
N VAL A 715 -18.55 -12.12 14.07
CA VAL A 715 -17.61 -12.34 15.18
C VAL A 715 -17.26 -13.81 15.30
N LYS A 716 -16.01 -14.15 14.98
CA LYS A 716 -15.46 -15.49 15.15
C LYS A 716 -14.74 -15.61 16.48
N VAL A 717 -14.99 -16.68 17.20
CA VAL A 717 -14.30 -17.00 18.45
C VAL A 717 -13.34 -18.15 18.20
N HIS A 718 -12.06 -17.92 18.47
CA HIS A 718 -11.01 -18.92 18.35
C HIS A 718 -10.43 -19.20 19.73
N VAL A 719 -10.12 -20.45 20.02
CA VAL A 719 -9.66 -20.88 21.35
C VAL A 719 -8.43 -21.78 21.17
N GLY A 720 -7.41 -21.54 21.99
CA GLY A 720 -6.18 -22.32 22.03
C GLY A 720 -6.35 -23.66 22.74
N GLY A 721 -5.24 -24.39 22.89
CA GLY A 721 -5.19 -25.60 23.71
C GLY A 721 -5.43 -25.31 25.20
N ARG A 722 -5.36 -26.35 26.04
CA ARG A 722 -5.42 -26.16 27.52
C ARG A 722 -4.13 -25.51 28.03
N ALA A 723 -4.27 -24.58 28.97
CA ALA A 723 -3.10 -24.04 29.66
C ALA A 723 -2.48 -25.12 30.56
N PRO A 724 -1.17 -25.41 30.48
CA PRO A 724 -0.54 -26.50 31.25
C PRO A 724 -0.69 -26.35 32.76
N ASP A 725 -0.55 -25.13 33.30
CA ASP A 725 -0.62 -24.85 34.75
C ASP A 725 -2.04 -24.51 35.23
N SER A 726 -2.97 -24.35 34.29
CA SER A 726 -4.40 -24.18 34.59
C SER A 726 -5.20 -25.00 33.61
N PRO A 727 -5.22 -26.35 33.73
CA PRO A 727 -5.85 -27.24 32.75
C PRO A 727 -7.33 -26.94 32.49
N GLN A 728 -7.99 -26.25 33.42
CA GLN A 728 -9.38 -25.84 33.35
C GLN A 728 -9.58 -24.63 32.42
N GLN A 729 -8.52 -23.90 32.07
CA GLN A 729 -8.52 -22.75 31.17
C GLN A 729 -7.94 -23.09 29.80
N ALA A 730 -8.39 -22.36 28.78
CA ALA A 730 -7.69 -22.30 27.49
C ALA A 730 -6.45 -21.42 27.62
N ALA A 731 -5.36 -21.77 26.94
CA ALA A 731 -4.12 -20.99 26.91
C ALA A 731 -4.37 -19.54 26.41
N TRP A 732 -5.28 -19.40 25.44
CA TRP A 732 -5.72 -18.12 24.90
C TRP A 732 -7.11 -18.23 24.26
N VAL A 733 -7.79 -17.10 24.13
CA VAL A 733 -9.06 -16.92 23.41
C VAL A 733 -8.92 -15.66 22.54
N VAL A 734 -9.26 -15.76 21.25
CA VAL A 734 -9.28 -14.65 20.30
C VAL A 734 -10.70 -14.40 19.78
N PHE A 735 -11.17 -13.17 19.88
CA PHE A 735 -12.35 -12.68 19.18
C PHE A 735 -11.90 -11.98 17.91
N GLU A 736 -12.28 -12.47 16.74
CA GLU A 736 -12.01 -11.86 15.44
C GLU A 736 -13.30 -11.26 14.87
N LEU A 737 -13.26 -9.95 14.59
CA LEU A 737 -14.37 -9.19 14.03
C LEU A 737 -14.12 -8.95 12.55
N LEU A 738 -15.02 -9.45 11.70
CA LEU A 738 -14.94 -9.37 10.24
C LEU A 738 -16.01 -8.43 9.70
N ASP A 739 -15.62 -7.52 8.82
CA ASP A 739 -16.58 -6.72 8.05
C ASP A 739 -17.28 -7.62 7.01
N ALA A 740 -18.60 -7.58 6.95
CA ALA A 740 -19.41 -8.40 6.03
C ALA A 740 -19.09 -8.13 4.54
N ALA A 741 -18.37 -7.05 4.22
CA ALA A 741 -18.03 -6.63 2.86
C ALA A 741 -16.70 -7.18 2.28
N ASP A 742 -15.89 -7.94 3.03
CA ASP A 742 -14.52 -8.36 2.61
C ASP A 742 -14.37 -9.88 2.36
N PRO A 743 -14.81 -10.43 1.20
CA PRO A 743 -14.65 -11.84 0.86
C PRO A 743 -13.24 -12.20 0.36
N ASP A 744 -12.68 -13.32 0.84
CA ASP A 744 -11.47 -13.93 0.26
C ASP A 744 -11.73 -14.38 -1.20
N ASP A 745 -10.74 -14.28 -2.09
CA ASP A 745 -10.86 -14.64 -3.53
C ASP A 745 -11.31 -16.10 -3.78
N ALA A 746 -11.05 -17.01 -2.84
CA ALA A 746 -11.50 -18.41 -2.91
C ALA A 746 -12.98 -18.59 -2.50
N GLN A 747 -13.61 -17.53 -1.95
CA GLN A 747 -14.98 -17.52 -1.42
C GLN A 747 -15.98 -16.78 -2.32
N LEU A 748 -15.58 -16.26 -3.49
CA LEU A 748 -16.48 -15.58 -4.44
C LEU A 748 -17.60 -16.46 -5.03
N SER A 749 -17.69 -17.74 -4.64
CA SER A 749 -18.88 -18.57 -4.85
C SER A 749 -20.00 -18.34 -3.84
N ALA A 750 -19.81 -17.51 -2.80
CA ALA A 750 -20.85 -17.14 -1.84
C ALA A 750 -21.37 -15.74 -2.17
N THR A 751 -22.62 -15.63 -2.65
CA THR A 751 -23.33 -14.35 -2.74
C THR A 751 -24.05 -14.04 -1.43
N THR A 752 -24.16 -12.74 -1.16
CA THR A 752 -25.07 -12.10 -0.21
C THR A 752 -26.55 -12.14 -0.66
N GLY A 753 -26.83 -12.58 -1.89
CA GLY A 753 -28.17 -12.72 -2.45
C GLY A 753 -28.82 -14.07 -2.15
N ARG A 754 -30.07 -14.05 -1.66
CA ARG A 754 -30.90 -15.23 -1.32
C ARG A 754 -31.59 -15.91 -2.52
N SER A 755 -31.30 -15.52 -3.76
CA SER A 755 -32.04 -15.95 -4.96
C SER A 755 -31.18 -16.81 -5.92
N PRO A 756 -31.72 -17.90 -6.49
CA PRO A 756 -31.02 -18.71 -7.49
C PRO A 756 -30.77 -17.92 -8.78
N VAL A 757 -29.58 -18.03 -9.36
CA VAL A 757 -29.18 -17.44 -10.65
C VAL A 757 -28.78 -18.55 -11.63
N SER A 758 -29.44 -18.61 -12.79
CA SER A 758 -29.10 -19.58 -13.85
C SER A 758 -27.76 -19.25 -14.50
N LEU A 759 -27.08 -20.27 -15.02
CA LEU A 759 -25.82 -20.10 -15.74
C LEU A 759 -26.00 -19.21 -16.99
N ALA A 760 -27.07 -19.41 -17.74
CA ALA A 760 -27.36 -18.66 -18.95
C ALA A 760 -27.63 -17.17 -18.69
N ASP A 761 -28.34 -16.85 -17.60
CA ASP A 761 -28.60 -15.46 -17.21
C ASP A 761 -27.31 -14.76 -16.76
N HIS A 762 -26.51 -15.43 -15.92
CA HIS A 762 -25.23 -14.90 -15.46
C HIS A 762 -24.28 -14.61 -16.64
N GLN A 763 -24.13 -15.57 -17.57
CA GLN A 763 -23.27 -15.40 -18.74
C GLN A 763 -23.72 -14.25 -19.64
N ARG A 764 -25.03 -14.08 -19.85
CA ARG A 764 -25.59 -12.96 -20.61
C ARG A 764 -25.28 -11.63 -19.92
N ASP A 765 -25.48 -11.56 -18.60
CA ASP A 765 -25.22 -10.35 -17.81
C ASP A 765 -23.72 -9.98 -17.80
N VAL A 766 -22.83 -10.97 -17.72
CA VAL A 766 -21.37 -10.76 -17.86
C VAL A 766 -21.00 -10.31 -19.28
N ALA A 767 -21.59 -10.88 -20.32
CA ALA A 767 -21.36 -10.48 -21.71
C ALA A 767 -21.79 -9.03 -21.98
N ASP A 768 -22.95 -8.64 -21.45
CA ASP A 768 -23.49 -7.28 -21.55
C ASP A 768 -22.58 -6.30 -20.79
N ARG A 769 -22.16 -6.64 -19.56
CA ARG A 769 -21.23 -5.83 -18.75
C ARG A 769 -19.86 -5.69 -19.41
N ALA A 770 -19.32 -6.76 -19.98
CA ALA A 770 -18.06 -6.72 -20.72
C ALA A 770 -18.16 -5.80 -21.96
N GLY A 771 -19.30 -5.84 -22.65
CA GLY A 771 -19.61 -4.95 -23.78
C GLY A 771 -19.75 -3.48 -23.36
N GLU A 772 -20.36 -3.23 -22.20
CA GLU A 772 -20.47 -1.91 -21.58
C GLU A 772 -19.09 -1.36 -21.20
N PHE A 773 -18.26 -2.15 -20.52
CA PHE A 773 -16.89 -1.77 -20.18
C PHE A 773 -16.08 -1.44 -21.43
N ALA A 774 -16.13 -2.29 -22.45
CA ALA A 774 -15.43 -2.04 -23.71
C ALA A 774 -15.86 -0.72 -24.36
N GLN A 775 -17.15 -0.39 -24.30
CA GLN A 775 -17.68 0.88 -24.80
C GLN A 775 -17.19 2.09 -23.99
N ILE A 776 -17.21 2.01 -22.65
CA ILE A 776 -16.71 3.08 -21.78
C ILE A 776 -15.21 3.30 -22.00
N LEU A 777 -14.45 2.21 -22.18
CA LEU A 777 -13.01 2.23 -22.43
C LEU A 777 -12.64 2.76 -23.83
N GLY A 778 -13.61 2.89 -24.73
CA GLY A 778 -13.38 3.39 -26.09
C GLY A 778 -12.74 2.35 -27.03
N LEU A 779 -12.96 1.06 -26.76
CA LEU A 779 -12.42 -0.02 -27.58
C LEU A 779 -13.15 -0.11 -28.95
N PRO A 780 -12.44 -0.54 -30.02
CA PRO A 780 -13.06 -0.77 -31.31
C PRO A 780 -14.08 -1.92 -31.26
N GLU A 781 -15.03 -1.92 -32.18
CA GLU A 781 -16.12 -2.89 -32.23
C GLU A 781 -15.63 -4.35 -32.29
N SER A 782 -14.46 -4.59 -32.91
CA SER A 782 -13.84 -5.92 -32.93
C SER A 782 -13.47 -6.42 -31.53
N LEU A 783 -12.79 -5.59 -30.72
CA LEU A 783 -12.41 -5.95 -29.35
C LEU A 783 -13.62 -6.00 -28.41
N LYS A 784 -14.60 -5.12 -28.61
CA LYS A 784 -15.89 -5.20 -27.90
C LYS A 784 -16.54 -6.56 -28.14
N ARG A 785 -16.63 -6.99 -29.41
CA ARG A 785 -17.17 -8.31 -29.76
C ARG A 785 -16.38 -9.45 -29.12
N THR A 786 -15.05 -9.39 -29.15
CA THR A 786 -14.19 -10.41 -28.50
C THR A 786 -14.47 -10.51 -27.00
N LEU A 787 -14.57 -9.38 -26.29
CA LEU A 787 -14.88 -9.36 -24.85
C LEU A 787 -16.29 -9.84 -24.53
N THR A 788 -17.29 -9.45 -25.33
CA THR A 788 -18.67 -9.94 -25.18
C THR A 788 -18.77 -11.44 -25.42
N VAL A 789 -18.10 -11.97 -26.45
CA VAL A 789 -18.03 -13.42 -26.70
C VAL A 789 -17.32 -14.14 -25.55
N ALA A 790 -16.20 -13.61 -25.07
CA ALA A 790 -15.51 -14.21 -23.93
C ALA A 790 -16.38 -14.19 -22.67
N GLY A 791 -17.11 -13.10 -22.40
CA GLY A 791 -18.08 -13.02 -21.29
C GLY A 791 -19.20 -14.05 -21.40
N ALA A 792 -19.75 -14.25 -22.59
CA ALA A 792 -20.81 -15.22 -22.84
C ALA A 792 -20.37 -16.68 -22.62
N HIS A 793 -19.07 -16.97 -22.76
CA HIS A 793 -18.54 -18.34 -22.76
C HIS A 793 -17.54 -18.65 -21.63
N HIS A 794 -17.19 -17.68 -20.76
CA HIS A 794 -16.14 -17.88 -19.75
C HIS A 794 -16.42 -19.04 -18.78
N ASP A 795 -17.70 -19.28 -18.51
CA ASP A 795 -18.21 -20.23 -17.53
C ASP A 795 -18.90 -21.46 -18.14
N ASP A 796 -18.83 -21.67 -19.45
CA ASP A 796 -19.50 -22.80 -20.15
C ASP A 796 -19.18 -24.15 -19.50
N GLY A 797 -17.95 -24.35 -19.03
CA GLY A 797 -17.51 -25.57 -18.35
C GLY A 797 -18.25 -25.86 -17.05
N LYS A 798 -18.91 -24.87 -16.42
CA LYS A 798 -19.78 -25.09 -15.25
C LYS A 798 -21.01 -25.93 -15.58
N SER A 799 -21.38 -26.07 -16.86
CA SER A 799 -22.46 -26.94 -17.30
C SER A 799 -22.16 -28.44 -17.15
N ASP A 800 -20.90 -28.83 -16.88
CA ASP A 800 -20.53 -30.22 -16.64
C ASP A 800 -21.33 -30.80 -15.47
N GLU A 801 -21.96 -31.96 -15.69
CA GLU A 801 -22.84 -32.60 -14.71
C GLU A 801 -22.13 -32.88 -13.38
N ARG A 802 -20.84 -33.19 -13.40
CA ARG A 802 -20.04 -33.42 -12.18
C ARG A 802 -19.84 -32.11 -11.42
N TYR A 803 -19.66 -31.00 -12.12
CA TYR A 803 -19.56 -29.68 -11.52
C TYR A 803 -20.90 -29.24 -10.93
N GLN A 804 -22.01 -29.42 -11.65
CA GLN A 804 -23.35 -29.12 -11.14
C GLN A 804 -23.71 -29.97 -9.92
N ALA A 805 -23.37 -31.26 -9.92
CA ALA A 805 -23.53 -32.14 -8.77
C ALA A 805 -22.73 -31.66 -7.55
N TRP A 806 -21.51 -31.16 -7.75
CA TRP A 806 -20.72 -30.53 -6.70
C TRP A 806 -21.33 -29.20 -6.23
N LEU A 807 -21.76 -28.34 -7.15
CA LEU A 807 -22.31 -27.02 -6.82
C LEU A 807 -23.62 -27.12 -6.01
N THR A 808 -24.46 -28.11 -6.33
CA THR A 808 -25.76 -28.35 -5.69
C THR A 808 -25.70 -29.32 -4.52
N GLN A 809 -24.56 -29.99 -4.28
CA GLN A 809 -24.41 -31.10 -3.33
C GLN A 809 -25.46 -32.20 -3.51
N GLY A 810 -25.97 -32.39 -4.73
CA GLY A 810 -27.01 -33.38 -5.03
C GLY A 810 -28.42 -32.99 -4.60
N VAL A 811 -28.66 -31.75 -4.16
CA VAL A 811 -30.01 -31.22 -3.95
C VAL A 811 -30.66 -30.98 -5.31
N ALA A 812 -31.61 -31.84 -5.68
CA ALA A 812 -32.41 -31.67 -6.89
C ALA A 812 -33.36 -30.47 -6.75
N GLY A 813 -33.36 -29.55 -7.71
CA GLY A 813 -34.26 -28.38 -7.65
C GLY A 813 -34.15 -27.32 -8.74
N ALA A 814 -33.29 -27.46 -9.74
CA ALA A 814 -33.26 -26.54 -10.89
C ALA A 814 -33.34 -27.35 -12.19
N ASP A 815 -34.29 -27.00 -13.07
CA ASP A 815 -34.42 -27.58 -14.41
C ASP A 815 -33.31 -27.10 -15.38
N GLU A 816 -32.48 -26.14 -14.93
CA GLU A 816 -31.40 -25.51 -15.70
C GLU A 816 -30.08 -25.46 -14.90
N PRO A 817 -28.90 -25.48 -15.56
CA PRO A 817 -27.60 -25.35 -14.90
C PRO A 817 -27.47 -24.03 -14.12
N MET A 818 -26.88 -24.11 -12.93
CA MET A 818 -26.74 -22.97 -12.02
C MET A 818 -25.35 -22.33 -12.12
N ALA A 819 -25.28 -21.00 -12.00
CA ALA A 819 -24.02 -20.26 -11.95
C ALA A 819 -23.32 -20.40 -10.59
N LYS A 820 -24.13 -20.45 -9.51
CA LYS A 820 -23.68 -20.46 -8.09
C LYS A 820 -24.54 -21.39 -7.23
N SER A 821 -24.01 -21.75 -6.05
CA SER A 821 -24.71 -22.59 -5.08
C SER A 821 -25.70 -21.77 -4.24
N LEU A 822 -26.79 -22.42 -3.79
CA LEU A 822 -27.69 -21.87 -2.76
C LEU A 822 -27.16 -22.09 -1.34
N LEU A 823 -26.03 -22.78 -1.18
CA LEU A 823 -25.43 -23.07 0.12
C LEU A 823 -24.59 -21.89 0.60
N SER A 824 -24.66 -21.60 1.91
CA SER A 824 -23.84 -20.56 2.56
C SER A 824 -22.35 -20.89 2.56
N ALA A 825 -21.99 -22.17 2.43
CA ALA A 825 -20.62 -22.63 2.24
C ALA A 825 -20.60 -23.97 1.48
N LEU A 826 -19.74 -24.08 0.46
CA LEU A 826 -19.47 -25.34 -0.23
C LEU A 826 -18.41 -26.16 0.52
N PRO A 827 -18.49 -27.51 0.51
CA PRO A 827 -17.46 -28.34 1.10
C PRO A 827 -16.13 -28.19 0.35
N PHE A 828 -15.05 -28.02 1.12
CA PHE A 828 -13.68 -27.74 0.64
C PHE A 828 -13.10 -28.80 -0.33
N ARG A 829 -13.66 -30.01 -0.38
CA ARG A 829 -13.13 -31.11 -1.20
C ARG A 829 -14.01 -31.38 -2.42
N GLN A 830 -13.61 -30.82 -3.57
CA GLN A 830 -14.16 -31.12 -4.91
C GLN A 830 -13.95 -32.59 -5.33
N SER A 831 -12.99 -33.29 -4.73
CA SER A 831 -12.50 -34.62 -5.13
C SER A 831 -13.53 -35.75 -5.08
N ARG A 832 -14.70 -35.53 -4.46
CA ARG A 832 -15.82 -36.50 -4.46
C ARG A 832 -16.56 -36.51 -5.80
N PHE A 833 -16.46 -35.43 -6.57
CA PHE A 833 -17.22 -35.21 -7.80
C PHE A 833 -16.31 -34.99 -9.03
N LEU A 834 -15.21 -34.27 -8.85
CA LEU A 834 -14.30 -33.85 -9.92
C LEU A 834 -12.86 -34.31 -9.65
N PRO A 835 -12.06 -34.61 -10.69
CA PRO A 835 -10.63 -34.89 -10.52
C PRO A 835 -9.89 -33.72 -9.86
N ALA A 836 -8.80 -34.04 -9.15
CA ALA A 836 -7.95 -33.02 -8.56
C ALA A 836 -7.36 -32.10 -9.64
N GLY A 837 -7.50 -30.78 -9.45
CA GLY A 837 -7.02 -29.79 -10.40
C GLY A 837 -7.93 -29.55 -11.61
N TRP A 838 -9.14 -30.13 -11.64
CA TRP A 838 -10.12 -29.85 -12.70
C TRP A 838 -10.55 -28.38 -12.67
N ARG A 839 -10.70 -27.78 -13.83
CA ARG A 839 -10.96 -26.35 -14.03
C ARG A 839 -12.10 -26.15 -15.03
N HIS A 840 -13.10 -25.37 -14.65
CA HIS A 840 -14.21 -25.08 -15.56
C HIS A 840 -13.76 -24.15 -16.67
N GLU A 841 -12.87 -23.20 -16.39
CA GLU A 841 -12.30 -22.29 -17.40
C GLU A 841 -11.54 -23.04 -18.51
N GLN A 842 -10.88 -24.15 -18.16
CA GLN A 842 -10.20 -25.01 -19.12
C GLN A 842 -11.21 -25.72 -20.05
N LEU A 843 -12.30 -26.26 -19.49
CA LEU A 843 -13.37 -26.88 -20.27
C LEU A 843 -14.11 -25.84 -21.13
N SER A 844 -14.38 -24.65 -20.59
CA SER A 844 -14.99 -23.53 -21.32
C SER A 844 -14.18 -23.16 -22.57
N ALA A 845 -12.84 -23.14 -22.47
CA ALA A 845 -11.98 -22.85 -23.62
C ALA A 845 -12.10 -23.91 -24.73
N ALA A 846 -12.18 -25.20 -24.36
CA ALA A 846 -12.43 -26.28 -25.32
C ALA A 846 -13.84 -26.20 -25.94
N MET A 847 -14.86 -25.87 -25.13
CA MET A 847 -16.23 -25.70 -25.62
C MET A 847 -16.35 -24.55 -26.62
N LEU A 848 -15.74 -23.39 -26.34
CA LEU A 848 -15.71 -22.26 -27.27
C LEU A 848 -14.95 -22.60 -28.56
N ARG A 849 -13.82 -23.30 -28.44
CA ARG A 849 -13.05 -23.77 -29.60
C ARG A 849 -13.85 -24.73 -30.47
N ALA A 850 -14.71 -25.56 -29.86
CA ALA A 850 -15.51 -26.55 -30.57
C ALA A 850 -16.78 -25.97 -31.22
N HIS A 851 -17.30 -24.83 -30.74
CA HIS A 851 -18.52 -24.20 -31.26
C HIS A 851 -18.35 -23.58 -32.67
N ALA A 852 -17.12 -23.19 -33.05
CA ALA A 852 -16.85 -22.64 -34.37
C ALA A 852 -15.42 -22.94 -34.84
N ASP A 853 -15.28 -23.56 -36.01
CA ASP A 853 -14.01 -23.61 -36.73
C ASP A 853 -13.52 -22.17 -36.97
N GLY A 854 -12.38 -21.80 -36.37
CA GLY A 854 -11.83 -20.45 -36.46
C GLY A 854 -12.27 -19.47 -35.37
N ALA A 855 -12.73 -19.94 -34.21
CA ALA A 855 -12.95 -19.10 -33.03
C ALA A 855 -11.74 -18.17 -32.76
N ASP A 856 -12.02 -16.91 -32.43
CA ASP A 856 -10.99 -15.89 -32.14
C ASP A 856 -10.03 -16.40 -31.05
N ALA A 857 -8.76 -16.53 -31.40
CA ALA A 857 -7.71 -17.01 -30.49
C ALA A 857 -7.62 -16.16 -29.22
N LEU A 858 -7.88 -14.86 -29.31
CA LEU A 858 -7.91 -13.98 -28.14
C LEU A 858 -9.10 -14.33 -27.24
N ALA A 859 -10.31 -14.54 -27.79
CA ALA A 859 -11.48 -14.95 -27.02
C ALA A 859 -11.26 -16.29 -26.30
N VAL A 860 -10.74 -17.29 -27.01
CA VAL A 860 -10.43 -18.63 -26.45
C VAL A 860 -9.42 -18.50 -25.30
N ARG A 861 -8.39 -17.67 -25.47
CA ARG A 861 -7.43 -17.40 -24.40
C ARG A 861 -8.10 -16.75 -23.19
N LEU A 862 -8.85 -15.67 -23.39
CA LEU A 862 -9.50 -14.92 -22.30
C LEU A 862 -10.43 -15.81 -21.48
N VAL A 863 -11.17 -16.70 -22.14
CA VAL A 863 -12.02 -17.72 -21.49
C VAL A 863 -11.16 -18.68 -20.65
N GLY A 864 -10.11 -19.26 -21.22
CA GLY A 864 -9.27 -20.22 -20.48
C GLY A 864 -8.45 -19.60 -19.35
N THR A 865 -8.19 -18.29 -19.39
CA THR A 865 -7.44 -17.58 -18.34
C THR A 865 -8.32 -16.80 -17.38
N SER A 866 -9.65 -17.00 -17.38
CA SER A 866 -10.61 -16.20 -16.60
C SER A 866 -10.36 -16.20 -15.08
N HIS A 867 -9.74 -17.26 -14.54
CA HIS A 867 -9.32 -17.37 -13.13
C HIS A 867 -7.81 -17.21 -12.91
N GLY A 868 -7.08 -16.75 -13.93
CA GLY A 868 -5.63 -16.55 -13.87
C GLY A 868 -4.83 -17.86 -13.91
N HIS A 869 -5.41 -18.93 -14.46
CA HIS A 869 -4.74 -20.19 -14.80
C HIS A 869 -4.53 -20.31 -16.32
N GLY A 870 -3.86 -21.36 -16.79
CA GLY A 870 -3.64 -21.58 -18.23
C GLY A 870 -2.74 -20.56 -18.93
N ARG A 871 -2.02 -19.69 -18.19
CA ARG A 871 -1.21 -18.62 -18.80
C ARG A 871 0.03 -19.12 -19.56
N GLY A 872 0.45 -20.35 -19.33
CA GLY A 872 1.44 -21.04 -20.19
C GLY A 872 0.85 -22.33 -20.71
N THR A 873 0.54 -23.25 -19.80
CA THR A 873 -0.06 -24.54 -20.13
C THR A 873 -1.08 -24.96 -19.07
N PHE A 874 -1.88 -25.99 -19.37
CA PHE A 874 -2.71 -26.69 -18.40
C PHE A 874 -2.10 -28.05 -18.07
N LEU A 875 -2.16 -28.45 -16.80
CA LEU A 875 -1.64 -29.76 -16.38
C LEU A 875 -2.59 -30.93 -16.70
N MET A 876 -3.89 -30.64 -16.84
CA MET A 876 -4.92 -31.66 -17.08
C MET A 876 -5.15 -31.85 -18.58
N GLY A 877 -5.07 -33.10 -19.05
CA GLY A 877 -5.40 -33.47 -20.43
C GLY A 877 -6.89 -33.76 -20.66
N ALA A 878 -7.26 -34.02 -21.92
CA ALA A 878 -8.65 -34.16 -22.32
C ALA A 878 -9.37 -35.35 -21.67
N GLU A 879 -8.67 -36.47 -21.44
CA GLU A 879 -9.23 -37.69 -20.83
C GLU A 879 -9.85 -37.41 -19.44
N SER A 880 -9.17 -36.61 -18.62
CA SER A 880 -9.62 -36.26 -17.26
C SER A 880 -10.55 -35.05 -17.24
N LEU A 881 -10.37 -34.11 -18.18
CA LEU A 881 -11.14 -32.88 -18.25
C LEU A 881 -12.58 -33.13 -18.70
N VAL A 882 -12.78 -33.91 -19.78
CA VAL A 882 -14.04 -34.02 -20.50
C VAL A 882 -14.84 -35.25 -20.08
N HIS A 883 -16.10 -35.07 -19.70
CA HIS A 883 -17.00 -36.17 -19.35
C HIS A 883 -17.07 -37.23 -20.47
N PRO A 884 -17.10 -38.54 -20.16
CA PRO A 884 -17.15 -39.61 -21.18
C PRO A 884 -18.29 -39.46 -22.19
N GLU A 885 -19.43 -38.92 -21.77
CA GLU A 885 -20.62 -38.71 -22.60
C GLU A 885 -20.69 -37.32 -23.26
N ALA A 886 -19.67 -36.47 -23.09
CA ALA A 886 -19.63 -35.17 -23.75
C ALA A 886 -19.61 -35.30 -25.28
N ALA A 887 -20.08 -34.27 -25.96
CA ALA A 887 -20.17 -34.28 -27.42
C ALA A 887 -18.79 -34.49 -28.09
N PRO A 888 -18.68 -35.31 -29.16
CA PRO A 888 -17.38 -35.68 -29.75
C PRO A 888 -16.51 -34.50 -30.18
N HIS A 889 -17.12 -33.40 -30.65
CA HIS A 889 -16.40 -32.20 -31.08
C HIS A 889 -15.73 -31.45 -29.91
N VAL A 890 -16.32 -31.46 -28.71
CA VAL A 890 -15.71 -30.87 -27.50
C VAL A 890 -14.51 -31.69 -27.05
N ARG A 891 -14.61 -33.03 -27.12
CA ARG A 891 -13.48 -33.94 -26.82
C ARG A 891 -12.33 -33.71 -27.80
N MET A 892 -12.60 -33.66 -29.10
CA MET A 892 -11.59 -33.39 -30.12
C MET A 892 -10.90 -32.02 -29.89
N ALA A 893 -11.67 -30.97 -29.59
CA ALA A 893 -11.09 -29.66 -29.28
C ALA A 893 -10.22 -29.67 -28.01
N ALA A 894 -10.62 -30.41 -26.97
CA ALA A 894 -9.83 -30.58 -25.75
C ALA A 894 -8.52 -31.35 -26.01
N GLU A 895 -8.55 -32.41 -26.83
CA GLU A 895 -7.36 -33.18 -27.23
C GLU A 895 -6.38 -32.30 -28.03
N GLU A 896 -6.88 -31.55 -29.01
CA GLU A 896 -6.06 -30.60 -29.77
C GLU A 896 -5.40 -29.56 -28.85
N LEU A 897 -6.21 -28.90 -28.00
CA LEU A 897 -5.73 -27.83 -27.13
C LEU A 897 -4.72 -28.35 -26.11
N PHE A 898 -5.05 -29.41 -25.36
CA PHE A 898 -4.34 -29.74 -24.12
C PHE A 898 -3.42 -30.96 -24.22
N ASP A 899 -3.62 -31.85 -25.20
CA ASP A 899 -2.79 -33.06 -25.34
C ASP A 899 -1.77 -32.93 -26.49
N VAL A 900 -2.10 -32.16 -27.53
CA VAL A 900 -1.23 -31.94 -28.71
C VAL A 900 -0.45 -30.61 -28.63
N GLY A 901 -0.79 -29.73 -27.67
CA GLY A 901 -0.07 -28.46 -27.41
C GLY A 901 -0.55 -27.27 -28.24
N VAL A 902 -1.76 -27.33 -28.83
CA VAL A 902 -2.34 -26.18 -29.54
C VAL A 902 -2.64 -25.02 -28.60
N TRP A 903 -2.95 -25.29 -27.32
CA TRP A 903 -3.10 -24.24 -26.30
C TRP A 903 -1.82 -23.42 -26.14
N ASP A 904 -0.67 -24.06 -25.98
CA ASP A 904 0.63 -23.42 -25.84
C ASP A 904 0.96 -22.53 -27.06
N ALA A 905 0.70 -23.05 -28.26
CA ALA A 905 0.89 -22.29 -29.51
C ALA A 905 -0.07 -21.09 -29.60
N LEU A 906 -1.33 -21.27 -29.19
CA LEU A 906 -2.35 -20.22 -29.15
C LEU A 906 -1.97 -19.11 -28.18
N VAL A 907 -1.55 -19.45 -26.96
CA VAL A 907 -1.07 -18.49 -25.96
C VAL A 907 0.09 -17.67 -26.54
N LEU A 908 1.13 -18.33 -27.08
CA LEU A 908 2.29 -17.66 -27.67
C LEU A 908 1.90 -16.74 -28.84
N SER A 909 1.03 -17.20 -29.73
CA SER A 909 0.52 -16.40 -30.86
C SER A 909 -0.20 -15.14 -30.39
N VAL A 910 -1.05 -15.25 -29.37
CA VAL A 910 -1.78 -14.10 -28.83
C VAL A 910 -0.81 -13.14 -28.11
N GLU A 911 0.21 -13.64 -27.40
CA GLU A 911 1.26 -12.81 -26.79
C GLU A 911 2.10 -12.06 -27.82
N GLN A 912 2.48 -12.71 -28.93
CA GLN A 912 3.23 -12.07 -30.01
C GLN A 912 2.43 -10.99 -30.72
N THR A 913 1.11 -11.19 -30.86
CA THR A 913 0.22 -10.24 -31.56
C THR A 913 -0.14 -9.06 -30.68
N TRP A 914 -0.50 -9.30 -29.42
CA TRP A 914 -1.05 -8.27 -28.54
C TRP A 914 -0.06 -7.77 -27.50
N GLY A 915 1.00 -8.51 -27.17
CA GLY A 915 1.92 -8.17 -26.09
C GLY A 915 1.39 -8.58 -24.71
N LEU A 916 2.31 -8.85 -23.79
CA LEU A 916 2.02 -9.46 -22.48
C LEU A 916 1.05 -8.65 -21.63
N TRP A 917 1.28 -7.34 -21.52
CA TRP A 917 0.48 -6.45 -20.70
C TRP A 917 -0.90 -6.16 -21.29
N ALA A 918 -1.03 -6.13 -22.62
CA ALA A 918 -2.31 -5.88 -23.27
C ALA A 918 -3.28 -7.04 -23.05
N VAL A 919 -2.79 -8.28 -23.18
CA VAL A 919 -3.62 -9.45 -22.90
C VAL A 919 -4.00 -9.50 -21.42
N ALA A 920 -3.06 -9.22 -20.52
CA ALA A 920 -3.32 -9.17 -19.09
C ALA A 920 -4.33 -8.06 -18.71
N TRP A 921 -4.34 -6.94 -19.45
CA TRP A 921 -5.33 -5.88 -19.28
C TRP A 921 -6.72 -6.30 -19.77
N LEU A 922 -6.82 -6.98 -20.91
CA LEU A 922 -8.09 -7.54 -21.41
C LEU A 922 -8.65 -8.61 -20.47
N GLU A 923 -7.78 -9.47 -19.91
CA GLU A 923 -8.14 -10.41 -18.84
C GLU A 923 -8.72 -9.67 -17.61
N ALA A 924 -8.10 -8.56 -17.22
CA ALA A 924 -8.58 -7.74 -16.10
C ALA A 924 -9.98 -7.16 -16.35
N VAL A 925 -10.24 -6.68 -17.58
CA VAL A 925 -11.55 -6.12 -17.98
C VAL A 925 -12.64 -7.20 -17.95
N LEU A 926 -12.37 -8.37 -18.56
CA LEU A 926 -13.32 -9.49 -18.53
C LEU A 926 -13.60 -9.95 -17.09
N ARG A 927 -12.54 -10.08 -16.28
CA ARG A 927 -12.67 -10.54 -14.89
C ARG A 927 -13.44 -9.54 -14.02
N ALA A 928 -13.26 -8.24 -14.26
CA ALA A 928 -14.03 -7.21 -13.59
C ALA A 928 -15.52 -7.29 -13.94
N ALA A 929 -15.87 -7.62 -15.18
CA ALA A 929 -17.27 -7.81 -15.58
C ALA A 929 -17.92 -8.98 -14.80
N ASP A 930 -17.27 -10.15 -14.74
CA ASP A 930 -17.70 -11.29 -13.93
C ASP A 930 -17.86 -10.90 -12.45
N VAL A 931 -16.81 -10.33 -11.85
CA VAL A 931 -16.83 -10.00 -10.41
C VAL A 931 -17.91 -8.97 -10.07
N THR A 932 -18.15 -7.96 -10.91
CA THR A 932 -19.16 -6.94 -10.63
C THR A 932 -20.59 -7.48 -10.75
N ILE A 933 -20.90 -8.25 -11.80
CA ILE A 933 -22.19 -8.97 -11.93
C ILE A 933 -22.39 -9.93 -10.75
N SER A 934 -21.32 -10.64 -10.39
CA SER A 934 -21.32 -11.53 -9.25
C SER A 934 -21.64 -10.84 -7.92
N LYS A 935 -21.12 -9.63 -7.69
CA LYS A 935 -21.40 -8.81 -6.49
C LYS A 935 -22.82 -8.25 -6.47
N GLU A 936 -23.41 -8.01 -7.64
CA GLU A 936 -24.81 -7.56 -7.79
C GLU A 936 -25.83 -8.71 -7.57
N GLY A 937 -25.37 -9.95 -7.45
CA GLY A 937 -26.24 -11.13 -7.30
C GLY A 937 -26.95 -11.51 -8.59
N ARG A 938 -26.32 -11.22 -9.73
CA ARG A 938 -26.83 -11.46 -11.09
C ARG A 938 -26.02 -12.51 -11.84
#